data_AF-A0A961LPJ5-F1
#
_entry.id   AF-A0A961LPJ5-F1
#
_cell.length_a   1.000
_cell.length_b   1.000
_cell.length_c   1.000
_cell.angle_alpha   90.00
_cell.angle_beta   90.00
_cell.angle_gamma   90.00
#
_symmetry.space_group_name_H-M   'P 1'
#
loop_
_entity.id
_entity.type
_entity.pdbx_description
1 polymer ?
#
loop_
_entity_poly.entity_id
_entity_poly.type
_entity_poly.pdbx_seq_one_letter_code
_entity_poly.pdbx_strand_id
1 'polypeptide(L)'
;MKNLPGLLSVCLLVVLSAQAARAGCDFATADYIEELKHPTHPPVIEVEIPKSRKWMLNSLKILSSRHYNILPKYRKNFKATVSVRYPFGTCQWKAKVRQSGDWKDHIELKNGKVIASLHINLEEGNVLNAVSFKLLIPETRRGENEVFTTLLLSQLGYIAPKTFLTKASVQGTRATYLFQENAEKEMLERNLRREGPIFEGDEAVVWGKNSSSDLVNLPASLARQENDNWTEKGSTSLAISLGAFVRLQREFLDYWAYGLTRSAFLNPNHDLAGDQTFAEYTLLIYSLGGEHAIGTNNYRFYYNTFTSRFEPIYYDGNISFELGEFHKTGYPTDAWQVLLDEIPESAFTDLEQALANLDREKLAADLSISAQLDIARSKSFTEAALGKIAANFSRLKAYAEDRGEPLRRPVALDQVIAEFHDRAKLLEVKQDLRFARLTDDGKGAIVGCPAPYVCETQRIDAGKLVHLIADNELDGQRTLIVDGDAGIDPGEITQTQAPFGIITHAKGSEVLVDAAAKSVTFRQNAPDDWFLISHTTLGDWRLHLEGLAPRSGIGDGGQRFNRFGLTGCLNLYHVSFDGTSISTRAGQCEDGLNIVSGKGTIASIAINGAFADAFDADFSDISADRISVSDAGNDCVDVSTGSYAIGQLSARNCGDKGVSVGEGSTMTIASARIAGAGIGVSSKDLSQTAIADFRASGVAVCMEAFRKKQEFGGGRVTAENAVCDGRYDQDEESRIIVDGSAM
;
A
#
# COMPACT_ATOMS: atom_id res chain seq x y z
N MET A 1 30.20 -48.45 -40.91
CA MET A 1 30.54 -48.25 -39.50
C MET A 1 29.32 -47.71 -38.77
N LYS A 2 28.91 -48.39 -37.70
CA LYS A 2 28.00 -47.97 -36.62
C LYS A 2 26.52 -47.65 -36.92
N ASN A 3 25.70 -48.60 -36.45
CA ASN A 3 24.30 -48.56 -36.02
C ASN A 3 23.77 -47.21 -35.49
N LEU A 4 22.55 -46.86 -35.90
CA LEU A 4 21.57 -46.14 -35.08
C LEU A 4 20.23 -46.93 -35.12
N PRO A 5 19.60 -47.27 -33.98
CA PRO A 5 18.27 -47.85 -33.96
C PRO A 5 17.20 -46.76 -33.94
N GLY A 6 16.06 -47.04 -34.57
CA GLY A 6 14.89 -46.18 -34.55
C GLY A 6 14.26 -46.07 -33.17
N LEU A 7 13.79 -44.86 -32.83
CA LEU A 7 12.83 -44.64 -31.76
C LEU A 7 11.50 -44.22 -32.41
N LEU A 8 10.50 -45.10 -32.27
CA LEU A 8 9.09 -44.77 -32.42
C LEU A 8 8.76 -43.64 -31.43
N SER A 9 8.40 -42.46 -31.93
CA SER A 9 7.76 -41.44 -31.12
C SER A 9 6.29 -41.82 -30.97
N VAL A 10 5.96 -42.49 -29.86
CA VAL A 10 4.58 -42.67 -29.40
C VAL A 10 4.07 -41.30 -29.01
N CYS A 11 3.27 -40.69 -29.87
CA CYS A 11 2.52 -39.49 -29.56
C CYS A 11 1.46 -39.87 -28.51
N LEU A 12 1.83 -39.78 -27.24
CA LEU A 12 0.93 -39.95 -26.12
C LEU A 12 -0.01 -38.74 -26.14
N LEU A 13 -1.18 -38.90 -26.75
CA LEU A 13 -2.33 -38.03 -26.53
C LEU A 13 -2.64 -38.08 -25.03
N VAL A 14 -2.04 -37.18 -24.27
CA VAL A 14 -2.51 -36.82 -22.94
C VAL A 14 -3.82 -36.07 -23.20
N VAL A 15 -4.92 -36.81 -23.21
CA VAL A 15 -6.22 -36.24 -22.93
C VAL A 15 -6.10 -35.73 -21.49
N LEU A 16 -5.70 -34.47 -21.36
CA LEU A 16 -5.93 -33.69 -20.15
C LEU A 16 -7.44 -33.68 -19.98
N SER A 17 -7.94 -34.63 -19.20
CA SER A 17 -9.25 -34.48 -18.58
C SER A 17 -9.19 -33.14 -17.88
N ALA A 18 -9.94 -32.16 -18.38
CA ALA A 18 -10.25 -30.96 -17.65
C ALA A 18 -10.89 -31.42 -16.33
N GLN A 19 -10.08 -31.60 -15.30
CA GLN A 19 -10.55 -31.38 -13.95
C GLN A 19 -10.89 -29.90 -13.99
N ALA A 20 -12.16 -29.60 -14.21
CA ALA A 20 -12.71 -28.28 -13.94
C ALA A 20 -12.17 -27.91 -12.56
N ALA A 21 -11.23 -26.96 -12.53
CA ALA A 21 -10.84 -26.35 -11.28
C ALA A 21 -12.14 -25.80 -10.74
N ARG A 22 -12.69 -26.41 -9.68
CA ARG A 22 -13.89 -25.88 -9.06
C ARG A 22 -13.62 -24.42 -8.77
N ALA A 23 -14.38 -23.52 -9.41
CA ALA A 23 -14.40 -22.12 -9.05
C ALA A 23 -14.38 -21.99 -7.52
N GLY A 24 -13.51 -21.14 -7.00
CA GLY A 24 -13.34 -21.02 -5.56
C GLY A 24 -14.55 -20.43 -4.85
N CYS A 25 -15.50 -19.88 -5.62
CA CYS A 25 -16.83 -19.48 -5.18
C CYS A 25 -17.92 -20.29 -5.91
N ASP A 26 -19.06 -20.49 -5.27
CA ASP A 26 -20.25 -21.11 -5.89
C ASP A 26 -21.08 -20.13 -6.74
N PHE A 27 -20.54 -18.95 -7.00
CA PHE A 27 -21.07 -17.89 -7.85
C PHE A 27 -19.94 -17.24 -8.65
N ALA A 28 -20.26 -16.60 -9.78
CA ALA A 28 -19.29 -15.77 -10.48
C ALA A 28 -19.23 -14.38 -9.84
N THR A 29 -18.02 -13.93 -9.51
CA THR A 29 -17.81 -12.67 -8.81
C THR A 29 -18.20 -11.46 -9.66
N ALA A 30 -18.13 -11.54 -10.99
CA ALA A 30 -18.58 -10.49 -11.91
C ALA A 30 -20.10 -10.19 -11.85
N ASP A 31 -20.91 -11.13 -11.35
CA ASP A 31 -22.35 -10.92 -11.17
C ASP A 31 -22.68 -10.09 -9.90
N TYR A 32 -21.70 -9.93 -8.99
CA TYR A 32 -21.88 -9.32 -7.66
C TYR A 32 -20.79 -8.27 -7.34
N ILE A 33 -20.27 -7.58 -8.36
CA ILE A 33 -19.17 -6.61 -8.18
C ILE A 33 -19.54 -5.51 -7.19
N GLU A 34 -20.75 -4.94 -7.29
CA GLU A 34 -21.20 -3.86 -6.40
C GLU A 34 -21.36 -4.34 -4.96
N GLU A 35 -21.91 -5.53 -4.74
CA GLU A 35 -22.07 -6.12 -3.41
C GLU A 35 -20.73 -6.50 -2.78
N LEU A 36 -19.71 -6.84 -3.58
CA LEU A 36 -18.35 -7.11 -3.10
C LEU A 36 -17.58 -5.82 -2.77
N LYS A 37 -17.77 -4.75 -3.54
CA LYS A 37 -17.18 -3.43 -3.28
C LYS A 37 -17.84 -2.70 -2.11
N HIS A 38 -19.17 -2.84 -1.99
CA HIS A 38 -20.00 -2.16 -1.00
C HIS A 38 -20.85 -3.17 -0.21
N PRO A 39 -20.21 -4.04 0.61
CA PRO A 39 -20.92 -5.06 1.35
C PRO A 39 -21.87 -4.43 2.37
N THR A 40 -23.12 -4.88 2.38
CA THR A 40 -24.14 -4.43 3.36
C THR A 40 -23.99 -5.11 4.72
N HIS A 41 -23.26 -6.22 4.78
CA HIS A 41 -22.99 -6.99 5.99
C HIS A 41 -21.59 -7.61 5.92
N PRO A 42 -20.85 -7.67 7.04
CA PRO A 42 -19.61 -8.43 7.11
C PRO A 42 -19.81 -9.92 6.76
N PRO A 43 -18.93 -10.53 5.96
CA PRO A 43 -19.03 -11.95 5.62
C PRO A 43 -18.72 -12.82 6.84
N VAL A 44 -19.38 -13.98 6.94
CA VAL A 44 -19.13 -14.98 7.99
C VAL A 44 -17.94 -15.85 7.58
N ILE A 45 -16.98 -16.04 8.48
CA ILE A 45 -15.74 -16.78 8.19
C ILE A 45 -15.70 -18.11 8.95
N GLU A 46 -15.44 -19.21 8.26
CA GLU A 46 -15.23 -20.53 8.86
C GLU A 46 -13.81 -21.03 8.56
N VAL A 47 -13.09 -21.45 9.59
CA VAL A 47 -11.69 -21.90 9.51
C VAL A 47 -11.61 -23.35 9.99
N GLU A 48 -11.24 -24.23 9.08
CA GLU A 48 -11.03 -25.65 9.35
C GLU A 48 -9.54 -26.00 9.26
N ILE A 49 -9.01 -26.65 10.31
CA ILE A 49 -7.58 -26.99 10.40
C ILE A 49 -7.46 -28.52 10.45
N PRO A 50 -7.05 -29.20 9.35
CA PRO A 50 -7.03 -30.66 9.30
C PRO A 50 -6.22 -31.33 10.43
N LYS A 51 -5.12 -30.70 10.86
CA LYS A 51 -4.30 -31.18 12.00
C LYS A 51 -4.83 -30.69 13.37
N SER A 52 -6.15 -30.85 13.58
CA SER A 52 -6.90 -30.32 14.73
C SER A 52 -6.32 -30.71 16.10
N ARG A 53 -5.88 -31.97 16.26
CA ARG A 53 -5.24 -32.43 17.51
C ARG A 53 -3.98 -31.64 17.85
N LYS A 54 -3.11 -31.39 16.86
CA LYS A 54 -1.86 -30.66 17.07
C LYS A 54 -2.12 -29.17 17.33
N TRP A 55 -3.10 -28.59 16.65
CA TRP A 55 -3.60 -27.25 16.91
C TRP A 55 -4.06 -27.11 18.37
N MET A 56 -4.99 -27.97 18.79
CA MET A 56 -5.54 -27.95 20.16
C MET A 56 -4.47 -28.17 21.23
N LEU A 57 -3.54 -29.11 21.00
CA LEU A 57 -2.41 -29.32 21.91
C LEU A 57 -1.51 -28.09 22.04
N ASN A 58 -1.30 -27.32 20.96
CA ASN A 58 -0.57 -26.07 21.03
C ASN A 58 -1.34 -25.02 21.85
N SER A 59 -2.63 -24.86 21.60
CA SER A 59 -3.49 -23.92 22.34
C SER A 59 -3.51 -24.21 23.84
N LEU A 60 -3.68 -25.49 24.23
CA LEU A 60 -3.65 -25.90 25.63
C LEU A 60 -2.29 -25.65 26.28
N LYS A 61 -1.18 -25.84 25.56
CA LYS A 61 0.17 -25.52 26.06
C LYS A 61 0.38 -24.03 26.27
N ILE A 62 -0.25 -23.17 25.45
CA ILE A 62 -0.22 -21.73 25.67
C ILE A 62 -0.99 -21.42 26.96
N LEU A 63 -2.24 -21.86 27.06
CA LEU A 63 -3.11 -21.62 28.23
C LEU A 63 -2.48 -22.14 29.53
N SER A 64 -1.86 -23.32 29.52
CA SER A 64 -1.21 -23.92 30.69
C SER A 64 0.22 -23.41 30.96
N SER A 65 0.79 -22.59 30.06
CA SER A 65 2.13 -22.01 30.24
C SER A 65 2.15 -21.13 31.49
N ARG A 66 3.29 -21.04 32.20
CA ARG A 66 3.45 -20.05 33.29
C ARG A 66 3.86 -18.67 32.78
N HIS A 67 4.33 -18.58 31.54
CA HIS A 67 4.70 -17.31 30.94
C HIS A 67 3.45 -16.48 30.65
N TYR A 68 3.54 -15.16 30.84
CA TYR A 68 2.52 -14.21 30.43
C TYR A 68 2.45 -14.10 28.90
N ASN A 69 3.61 -14.12 28.23
CA ASN A 69 3.73 -14.04 26.78
C ASN A 69 3.44 -15.39 26.09
N ILE A 70 2.91 -15.33 24.87
CA ILE A 70 2.82 -16.44 23.93
C ILE A 70 4.18 -16.67 23.30
N LEU A 71 4.90 -17.69 23.78
CA LEU A 71 6.24 -17.99 23.28
C LEU A 71 6.24 -18.29 21.76
N PRO A 72 7.24 -17.80 20.99
CA PRO A 72 7.31 -17.97 19.54
C PRO A 72 7.16 -19.42 19.04
N LYS A 73 7.64 -20.40 19.82
CA LYS A 73 7.49 -21.85 19.51
C LYS A 73 6.03 -22.32 19.35
N TYR A 74 5.05 -21.55 19.82
CA TYR A 74 3.63 -21.85 19.70
C TYR A 74 2.95 -21.15 18.52
N ARG A 75 3.54 -20.09 17.94
CA ARG A 75 3.03 -19.35 16.77
C ARG A 75 3.39 -20.02 15.43
N LYS A 76 3.11 -21.32 15.33
CA LYS A 76 3.44 -22.14 14.14
C LYS A 76 2.31 -22.12 13.10
N ASN A 77 2.68 -22.11 11.82
CA ASN A 77 1.75 -22.23 10.70
C ASN A 77 1.15 -23.65 10.58
N PHE A 78 -0.14 -23.70 10.29
CA PHE A 78 -0.92 -24.88 9.98
C PHE A 78 -1.64 -24.66 8.64
N LYS A 79 -1.74 -25.71 7.81
CA LYS A 79 -2.64 -25.67 6.67
C LYS A 79 -4.09 -25.63 7.16
N ALA A 80 -4.92 -24.85 6.49
CA ALA A 80 -6.34 -24.69 6.78
C ALA A 80 -7.15 -24.56 5.48
N THR A 81 -8.46 -24.72 5.63
CA THR A 81 -9.46 -24.32 4.64
C THR A 81 -10.28 -23.19 5.26
N VAL A 82 -10.41 -22.08 4.54
CA VAL A 82 -11.18 -20.91 4.95
C VAL A 82 -12.41 -20.83 4.04
N SER A 83 -13.60 -20.87 4.62
CA SER A 83 -14.85 -20.66 3.89
C SER A 83 -15.43 -19.30 4.28
N VAL A 84 -15.83 -18.52 3.29
CA VAL A 84 -16.32 -17.14 3.42
C VAL A 84 -17.74 -17.12 2.90
N ARG A 85 -18.72 -16.84 3.77
CA ARG A 85 -20.14 -16.82 3.41
C ARG A 85 -20.62 -15.38 3.29
N TYR A 86 -21.07 -15.06 2.08
CA TYR A 86 -21.79 -13.85 1.72
C TYR A 86 -23.31 -14.14 1.71
N PRO A 87 -24.16 -13.09 1.69
CA PRO A 87 -25.61 -13.28 1.54
C PRO A 87 -26.01 -14.00 0.24
N PHE A 88 -25.19 -13.91 -0.81
CA PHE A 88 -25.46 -14.41 -2.15
C PHE A 88 -24.67 -15.67 -2.53
N GLY A 89 -23.76 -16.14 -1.70
CA GLY A 89 -22.97 -17.33 -2.00
C GLY A 89 -21.80 -17.57 -1.05
N THR A 90 -21.04 -18.63 -1.29
CA THR A 90 -19.90 -19.06 -0.48
C THR A 90 -18.65 -19.22 -1.33
N CYS A 91 -17.54 -18.70 -0.82
CA CYS A 91 -16.20 -18.98 -1.34
C CYS A 91 -15.42 -19.88 -0.37
N GLN A 92 -14.53 -20.72 -0.89
CA GLN A 92 -13.70 -21.62 -0.11
C GLN A 92 -12.26 -21.65 -0.63
N TRP A 93 -11.32 -21.35 0.26
CA TRP A 93 -9.92 -21.12 -0.07
C TRP A 93 -8.99 -21.97 0.79
N LYS A 94 -7.84 -22.35 0.23
CA LYS A 94 -6.72 -22.90 1.02
C LYS A 94 -6.01 -21.76 1.73
N ALA A 95 -5.53 -22.04 2.94
CA ALA A 95 -4.85 -21.03 3.75
C ALA A 95 -3.76 -21.62 4.65
N LYS A 96 -2.89 -20.74 5.12
CA LYS A 96 -2.02 -20.97 6.27
C LYS A 96 -2.55 -20.16 7.45
N VAL A 97 -2.71 -20.81 8.60
CA VAL A 97 -3.17 -20.17 9.83
C VAL A 97 -2.18 -20.41 10.97
N ARG A 98 -1.99 -19.42 11.82
CA ARG A 98 -1.23 -19.52 13.07
C ARG A 98 -1.91 -18.73 14.19
N GLN A 99 -1.52 -19.03 15.43
CA GLN A 99 -1.83 -18.18 16.57
C GLN A 99 -1.22 -16.78 16.34
N SER A 100 -2.01 -15.74 16.64
CA SER A 100 -1.58 -14.34 16.66
C SER A 100 -1.49 -13.80 18.10
N GLY A 101 -0.80 -12.67 18.26
CA GLY A 101 -0.60 -11.97 19.53
C GLY A 101 0.70 -12.33 20.25
N ASP A 102 1.16 -11.40 21.09
CA ASP A 102 2.34 -11.57 21.95
C ASP A 102 1.96 -11.93 23.38
N TRP A 103 0.83 -11.45 23.88
CA TRP A 103 0.32 -11.75 25.22
C TRP A 103 -0.84 -12.76 25.18
N LYS A 104 -1.13 -13.33 26.36
CA LYS A 104 -2.15 -14.38 26.52
C LYS A 104 -3.59 -13.89 26.45
N ASP A 105 -3.84 -12.60 26.48
CA ASP A 105 -5.13 -11.98 26.16
C ASP A 105 -5.65 -12.37 24.76
N HIS A 106 -4.75 -12.76 23.86
CA HIS A 106 -5.09 -13.31 22.55
C HIS A 106 -5.57 -14.78 22.56
N ILE A 107 -5.74 -15.41 23.72
CA ILE A 107 -6.30 -16.76 23.84
C ILE A 107 -7.06 -16.96 25.15
N GLU A 108 -8.32 -17.38 25.06
CA GLU A 108 -9.17 -17.65 26.20
C GLU A 108 -9.86 -19.02 26.14
N LEU A 109 -10.32 -19.49 27.30
CA LEU A 109 -11.15 -20.68 27.43
C LEU A 109 -12.55 -20.27 27.90
N LYS A 110 -13.51 -20.30 26.99
CA LYS A 110 -14.91 -19.92 27.26
C LYS A 110 -15.82 -21.13 27.12
N ASN A 111 -16.51 -21.49 28.20
CA ASN A 111 -17.41 -22.66 28.25
C ASN A 111 -16.76 -23.96 27.75
N GLY A 112 -15.50 -24.20 28.11
CA GLY A 112 -14.75 -25.39 27.69
C GLY A 112 -14.27 -25.37 26.24
N LYS A 113 -14.48 -24.28 25.50
CA LYS A 113 -13.99 -24.09 24.12
C LYS A 113 -12.87 -23.05 24.10
N VAL A 114 -11.84 -23.32 23.31
CA VAL A 114 -10.74 -22.39 23.10
C VAL A 114 -11.14 -21.37 22.04
N ILE A 115 -11.01 -20.10 22.37
CA ILE A 115 -11.12 -18.98 21.43
C ILE A 115 -9.74 -18.34 21.39
N ALA A 116 -9.18 -18.16 20.19
CA ALA A 116 -7.85 -17.63 20.03
C ALA A 116 -7.79 -16.69 18.85
N SER A 117 -6.97 -15.63 18.96
CA SER A 117 -6.67 -14.73 17.86
C SER A 117 -5.80 -15.44 16.82
N LEU A 118 -6.10 -15.23 15.54
CA LEU A 118 -5.48 -15.92 14.41
C LEU A 118 -4.84 -14.92 13.45
N HIS A 119 -3.75 -15.34 12.82
CA HIS A 119 -3.21 -14.74 11.60
C HIS A 119 -3.45 -15.75 10.47
N ILE A 120 -4.05 -15.30 9.37
CA ILE A 120 -4.51 -16.12 8.25
C ILE A 120 -3.96 -15.52 6.95
N ASN A 121 -3.25 -16.36 6.19
CA ASN A 121 -2.77 -16.04 4.84
C ASN A 121 -3.44 -17.01 3.86
N LEU A 122 -4.24 -16.47 2.94
CA LEU A 122 -4.87 -17.23 1.88
C LEU A 122 -3.80 -17.61 0.83
N GLU A 123 -3.87 -18.83 0.31
CA GLU A 123 -3.01 -19.27 -0.80
C GLU A 123 -3.62 -18.90 -2.16
N GLU A 124 -4.95 -18.72 -2.20
CA GLU A 124 -5.75 -18.31 -3.36
C GLU A 124 -6.98 -17.54 -2.84
N GLY A 125 -7.53 -16.64 -3.65
CA GLY A 125 -8.73 -15.85 -3.32
C GLY A 125 -8.50 -14.81 -2.22
N ASN A 126 -9.59 -14.20 -1.75
CA ASN A 126 -9.56 -13.09 -0.80
C ASN A 126 -10.79 -13.04 0.11
N VAL A 127 -10.73 -12.18 1.13
CA VAL A 127 -11.90 -11.70 1.89
C VAL A 127 -11.98 -10.19 1.70
N LEU A 128 -12.88 -9.74 0.82
CA LEU A 128 -13.08 -8.31 0.53
C LEU A 128 -11.74 -7.62 0.19
N ASN A 129 -11.00 -8.19 -0.76
CA ASN A 129 -9.67 -7.79 -1.23
C ASN A 129 -8.49 -8.07 -0.30
N ALA A 130 -8.72 -8.54 0.93
CA ALA A 130 -7.63 -8.94 1.82
C ALA A 130 -7.22 -10.41 1.59
N VAL A 131 -5.93 -10.63 1.31
CA VAL A 131 -5.32 -11.97 1.18
C VAL A 131 -4.63 -12.44 2.47
N SER A 132 -4.29 -11.49 3.33
CA SER A 132 -3.55 -11.65 4.59
C SER A 132 -4.27 -10.85 5.66
N PHE A 133 -4.75 -11.50 6.72
CA PHE A 133 -5.54 -10.82 7.75
C PHE A 133 -5.47 -11.52 9.11
N LYS A 134 -5.97 -10.84 10.13
CA LYS A 134 -6.13 -11.34 11.49
C LYS A 134 -7.60 -11.50 11.84
N LEU A 135 -7.90 -12.54 12.60
CA LEU A 135 -9.14 -12.65 13.37
C LEU A 135 -8.77 -12.49 14.83
N LEU A 136 -8.99 -11.31 15.38
CA LEU A 136 -8.63 -10.96 16.76
C LEU A 136 -9.81 -11.16 17.70
N ILE A 137 -9.52 -11.55 18.94
CA ILE A 137 -10.49 -11.46 20.03
C ILE A 137 -10.82 -9.96 20.19
N PRO A 138 -12.08 -9.52 20.09
CA PRO A 138 -12.42 -8.09 20.02
C PRO A 138 -11.84 -7.26 21.16
N GLU A 139 -11.82 -7.82 22.38
CA GLU A 139 -11.34 -7.15 23.58
C GLU A 139 -9.84 -6.79 23.53
N THR A 140 -9.03 -7.47 22.73
CA THR A 140 -7.58 -7.15 22.58
C THR A 140 -7.33 -5.86 21.81
N ARG A 141 -8.38 -5.28 21.19
CA ARG A 141 -8.36 -4.02 20.45
C ARG A 141 -9.53 -3.10 20.82
N ARG A 142 -10.26 -3.38 21.91
CA ARG A 142 -11.46 -2.62 22.31
C ARG A 142 -12.58 -2.58 21.26
N GLY A 143 -12.69 -3.64 20.44
CA GLY A 143 -13.86 -3.92 19.60
C GLY A 143 -14.28 -2.75 18.68
N GLU A 144 -15.45 -2.17 18.99
CA GLU A 144 -16.08 -1.09 18.22
C GLU A 144 -15.21 0.17 18.13
N ASN A 145 -14.37 0.44 19.14
CA ASN A 145 -13.47 1.58 19.14
C ASN A 145 -12.43 1.47 18.00
N GLU A 146 -11.84 0.29 17.80
CA GLU A 146 -10.90 0.05 16.70
C GLU A 146 -11.57 0.19 15.33
N VAL A 147 -12.81 -0.34 15.20
CA VAL A 147 -13.60 -0.22 13.96
C VAL A 147 -13.85 1.25 13.65
N PHE A 148 -14.33 2.02 14.63
CA PHE A 148 -14.55 3.45 14.46
C PHE A 148 -13.27 4.20 14.09
N THR A 149 -12.16 3.93 14.79
CA THR A 149 -10.89 4.64 14.55
C THR A 149 -10.32 4.37 13.17
N THR A 150 -10.35 3.12 12.69
CA THR A 150 -9.87 2.80 11.34
C THR A 150 -10.73 3.44 10.25
N LEU A 151 -12.06 3.52 10.44
CA LEU A 151 -12.96 4.24 9.54
C LEU A 151 -12.70 5.76 9.55
N LEU A 152 -12.50 6.35 10.73
CA LEU A 152 -12.18 7.78 10.88
C LEU A 152 -10.85 8.12 10.17
N LEU A 153 -9.81 7.33 10.43
CA LEU A 153 -8.49 7.53 9.83
C LEU A 153 -8.53 7.42 8.30
N SER A 154 -9.28 6.43 7.78
CA SER A 154 -9.48 6.27 6.34
C SER A 154 -10.22 7.46 5.72
N GLN A 155 -11.26 8.00 6.38
CA GLN A 155 -11.96 9.20 5.92
C GLN A 155 -11.08 10.46 5.94
N LEU A 156 -10.12 10.53 6.87
CA LEU A 156 -9.11 11.59 6.95
C LEU A 156 -7.94 11.40 5.98
N GLY A 157 -7.88 10.28 5.25
CA GLY A 157 -6.84 10.00 4.25
C GLY A 157 -5.56 9.34 4.79
N TYR A 158 -5.54 8.93 6.07
CA TYR A 158 -4.46 8.14 6.66
C TYR A 158 -4.57 6.66 6.26
N ILE A 159 -3.44 5.97 6.17
CA ILE A 159 -3.40 4.55 5.82
C ILE A 159 -3.88 3.72 7.02
N ALA A 160 -5.05 3.09 6.89
CA ALA A 160 -5.64 2.26 7.93
C ALA A 160 -6.11 0.90 7.39
N PRO A 161 -5.98 -0.19 8.17
CA PRO A 161 -6.39 -1.54 7.75
C PRO A 161 -7.91 -1.69 7.74
N LYS A 162 -8.42 -2.53 6.81
CA LYS A 162 -9.85 -2.86 6.78
C LYS A 162 -10.18 -3.61 8.05
N THR A 163 -11.07 -3.05 8.86
CA THR A 163 -11.38 -3.58 10.18
C THR A 163 -12.88 -3.64 10.40
N PHE A 164 -13.40 -4.81 10.77
CA PHE A 164 -14.82 -5.01 11.04
C PHE A 164 -15.05 -6.17 12.01
N LEU A 165 -16.14 -6.13 12.76
CA LEU A 165 -16.61 -7.26 13.56
C LEU A 165 -17.29 -8.28 12.66
N THR A 166 -17.00 -9.56 12.84
CA THR A 166 -17.65 -10.66 12.14
C THR A 166 -17.90 -11.85 13.05
N LYS A 167 -18.89 -12.68 12.69
CA LYS A 167 -19.03 -14.01 13.27
C LYS A 167 -18.05 -14.94 12.55
N ALA A 168 -17.23 -15.65 13.32
CA ALA A 168 -16.37 -16.67 12.78
C ALA A 168 -16.51 -18.01 13.51
N SER A 169 -16.26 -19.10 12.81
CA SER A 169 -16.12 -20.43 13.41
C SER A 169 -14.72 -20.97 13.18
N VAL A 170 -13.99 -21.27 14.26
CA VAL A 170 -12.66 -21.89 14.20
C VAL A 170 -12.79 -23.30 14.76
N GLN A 171 -12.63 -24.31 13.90
CA GLN A 171 -12.75 -25.73 14.29
C GLN A 171 -14.07 -26.04 15.02
N GLY A 172 -15.19 -25.49 14.52
CA GLY A 172 -16.52 -25.65 15.09
C GLY A 172 -16.81 -24.79 16.34
N THR A 173 -15.82 -24.05 16.86
CA THR A 173 -16.05 -23.05 17.91
C THR A 173 -16.46 -21.74 17.29
N ARG A 174 -17.70 -21.29 17.55
CA ARG A 174 -18.24 -20.02 17.04
C ARG A 174 -18.01 -18.90 18.05
N ALA A 175 -17.52 -17.77 17.59
CA ALA A 175 -17.36 -16.54 18.37
C ALA A 175 -17.48 -15.30 17.46
N THR A 176 -17.61 -14.13 18.08
CA THR A 176 -17.37 -12.86 17.39
C THR A 176 -15.86 -12.62 17.35
N TYR A 177 -15.37 -12.17 16.21
CA TYR A 177 -13.99 -11.77 16.01
C TYR A 177 -13.95 -10.38 15.39
N LEU A 178 -12.86 -9.67 15.67
CA LEU A 178 -12.47 -8.48 14.93
C LEU A 178 -11.59 -8.91 13.77
N PHE A 179 -12.09 -8.77 12.54
CA PHE A 179 -11.29 -8.89 11.34
C PHE A 179 -10.40 -7.65 11.21
N GLN A 180 -9.11 -7.82 10.90
CA GLN A 180 -8.20 -6.73 10.59
C GLN A 180 -7.24 -7.16 9.47
N GLU A 181 -7.23 -6.44 8.36
CA GLU A 181 -6.28 -6.62 7.24
C GLU A 181 -4.83 -6.41 7.70
N ASN A 182 -3.88 -7.16 7.13
CA ASN A 182 -2.45 -6.95 7.36
C ASN A 182 -1.88 -5.91 6.38
N ALA A 183 -0.74 -5.31 6.72
CA ALA A 183 -0.08 -4.31 5.89
C ALA A 183 0.64 -4.95 4.69
N GLU A 184 -0.15 -5.27 3.65
CA GLU A 184 0.32 -5.76 2.36
C GLU A 184 0.06 -4.72 1.26
N LYS A 185 0.48 -4.99 0.02
CA LYS A 185 0.30 -4.07 -1.12
C LYS A 185 -1.18 -3.72 -1.35
N GLU A 186 -2.10 -4.66 -1.13
CA GLU A 186 -3.53 -4.50 -1.36
C GLU A 186 -4.14 -3.49 -0.36
N MET A 187 -3.57 -3.42 0.85
CA MET A 187 -3.96 -2.40 1.82
C MET A 187 -3.52 -1.00 1.36
N LEU A 188 -2.33 -0.87 0.77
CA LEU A 188 -1.87 0.41 0.20
C LEU A 188 -2.77 0.84 -0.96
N GLU A 189 -3.03 -0.07 -1.91
CA GLU A 189 -3.91 0.18 -3.06
C GLU A 189 -5.31 0.60 -2.63
N ARG A 190 -5.90 -0.07 -1.63
CA ARG A 190 -7.20 0.30 -1.04
C ARG A 190 -7.19 1.67 -0.36
N ASN A 191 -6.05 2.10 0.16
CA ASN A 191 -5.86 3.45 0.73
C ASN A 191 -5.35 4.46 -0.32
N LEU A 192 -5.49 4.16 -1.62
CA LEU A 192 -5.11 5.02 -2.74
C LEU A 192 -3.62 5.38 -2.69
N ARG A 193 -2.77 4.39 -2.41
CA ARG A 193 -1.31 4.48 -2.48
C ARG A 193 -0.78 3.42 -3.43
N ARG A 194 0.17 3.82 -4.28
CA ARG A 194 0.94 2.87 -5.08
C ARG A 194 1.74 1.96 -4.16
N GLU A 195 2.02 0.74 -4.58
CA GLU A 195 2.88 -0.15 -3.82
C GLU A 195 4.27 0.49 -3.60
N GLY A 196 4.79 0.35 -2.39
CA GLY A 196 6.11 0.85 -1.99
C GLY A 196 6.61 0.15 -0.71
N PRO A 197 7.79 0.52 -0.19
CA PRO A 197 8.33 -0.14 0.98
C PRO A 197 7.55 0.26 2.25
N ILE A 198 7.26 -0.74 3.07
CA ILE A 198 6.62 -0.63 4.38
C ILE A 198 7.64 -1.04 5.44
N PHE A 199 7.77 -0.22 6.48
CA PHE A 199 8.68 -0.44 7.59
C PHE A 199 7.91 -0.48 8.91
N GLU A 200 8.48 -1.17 9.90
CA GLU A 200 7.97 -1.20 11.27
C GLU A 200 9.13 -1.21 12.28
N GLY A 201 8.83 -0.99 13.56
CA GLY A 201 9.80 -1.21 14.63
C GLY A 201 10.20 -2.68 14.76
N ASP A 202 11.49 -2.94 14.98
CA ASP A 202 12.01 -4.28 15.10
C ASP A 202 11.77 -4.88 16.50
N GLU A 203 10.74 -5.70 16.60
CA GLU A 203 10.37 -6.33 17.87
C GLU A 203 11.25 -7.54 18.25
N ALA A 204 12.18 -8.00 17.41
CA ALA A 204 12.97 -9.21 17.68
C ALA A 204 13.81 -9.10 18.96
N VAL A 205 14.27 -7.89 19.28
CA VAL A 205 15.00 -7.58 20.53
C VAL A 205 14.09 -7.31 21.72
N VAL A 206 12.83 -6.96 21.46
CA VAL A 206 11.81 -6.66 22.48
C VAL A 206 11.22 -7.94 23.07
N TRP A 207 10.88 -8.92 22.22
CA TRP A 207 10.19 -10.16 22.63
C TRP A 207 11.09 -11.41 22.67
N GLY A 208 12.42 -11.23 22.75
CA GLY A 208 13.42 -12.30 22.72
C GLY A 208 13.48 -13.23 23.95
N LYS A 209 14.32 -14.28 23.87
CA LYS A 209 14.40 -15.37 24.89
C LYS A 209 14.74 -14.92 26.32
N ASN A 210 15.35 -13.74 26.48
CA ASN A 210 15.74 -13.17 27.77
C ASN A 210 14.94 -11.92 28.16
N SER A 211 13.94 -11.50 27.38
CA SER A 211 13.18 -10.30 27.73
C SER A 211 12.17 -10.59 28.84
N SER A 212 12.27 -9.82 29.93
CA SER A 212 11.13 -9.61 30.80
C SER A 212 10.04 -8.86 30.02
N SER A 213 8.80 -8.91 30.50
CA SER A 213 7.62 -8.22 29.94
C SER A 213 7.74 -6.70 29.83
N ASP A 214 8.88 -6.12 30.17
CA ASP A 214 8.97 -4.74 30.65
C ASP A 214 9.43 -3.75 29.56
N LEU A 215 9.44 -4.18 28.29
CA LEU A 215 9.81 -3.33 27.13
C LEU A 215 11.17 -2.62 27.25
N VAL A 216 12.03 -3.08 28.18
CA VAL A 216 13.32 -2.46 28.55
C VAL A 216 14.29 -2.37 27.37
N ASN A 217 14.14 -3.25 26.37
CA ASN A 217 14.99 -3.30 25.19
C ASN A 217 14.51 -2.41 24.03
N LEU A 218 13.37 -1.72 24.16
CA LEU A 218 12.89 -0.79 23.14
C LEU A 218 13.97 0.22 22.70
N PRO A 219 14.79 0.81 23.60
CA PRO A 219 15.86 1.72 23.20
C PRO A 219 17.00 1.12 22.36
N ALA A 220 17.04 -0.20 22.20
CA ALA A 220 17.96 -0.92 21.31
C ALA A 220 17.24 -1.49 20.06
N SER A 221 15.97 -1.15 19.86
CA SER A 221 15.18 -1.49 18.68
C SER A 221 15.15 -0.32 17.71
N LEU A 222 15.51 -0.58 16.46
CA LEU A 222 15.37 0.36 15.35
C LEU A 222 14.29 -0.15 14.39
N ALA A 223 14.29 0.29 13.13
CA ALA A 223 13.34 -0.18 12.13
C ALA A 223 13.79 -1.49 11.45
N ARG A 224 12.84 -2.15 10.80
CA ARG A 224 13.02 -3.22 9.80
C ARG A 224 12.00 -3.05 8.68
N GLN A 225 12.23 -3.66 7.52
CA GLN A 225 11.22 -3.70 6.45
C GLN A 225 10.22 -4.85 6.65
N GLU A 226 8.93 -4.56 6.53
CA GLU A 226 7.84 -5.54 6.67
C GLU A 226 7.59 -6.32 5.35
N ASN A 227 7.64 -5.64 4.19
CA ASN A 227 7.31 -6.19 2.88
C ASN A 227 8.53 -6.37 1.95
N ASP A 228 9.42 -7.30 2.27
CA ASP A 228 10.64 -7.63 1.51
C ASP A 228 10.41 -7.89 0.01
N ASN A 229 9.29 -8.50 -0.38
CA ASN A 229 8.91 -8.72 -1.78
C ASN A 229 8.99 -7.45 -2.66
N TRP A 230 8.74 -6.26 -2.10
CA TRP A 230 8.89 -5.00 -2.83
C TRP A 230 10.35 -4.76 -3.25
N THR A 231 11.28 -5.02 -2.34
CA THR A 231 12.72 -4.81 -2.50
C THR A 231 13.32 -5.82 -3.49
N GLU A 232 12.76 -7.02 -3.54
CA GLU A 232 13.19 -8.10 -4.46
C GLU A 232 12.85 -7.84 -5.93
N LYS A 233 11.98 -6.86 -6.24
CA LYS A 233 11.56 -6.57 -7.63
C LYS A 233 12.70 -6.18 -8.57
N GLY A 234 13.75 -5.55 -8.05
CA GLY A 234 14.87 -5.09 -8.87
C GLY A 234 15.77 -4.05 -8.20
N SER A 235 16.80 -3.63 -8.92
CA SER A 235 17.81 -2.68 -8.43
C SER A 235 17.24 -1.32 -8.04
N THR A 236 16.18 -0.86 -8.72
CA THR A 236 15.54 0.43 -8.40
C THR A 236 14.75 0.33 -7.09
N SER A 237 13.95 -0.73 -6.91
CA SER A 237 13.27 -1.03 -5.65
C SER A 237 14.26 -1.17 -4.50
N LEU A 238 15.36 -1.88 -4.71
CA LEU A 238 16.41 -2.06 -3.72
C LEU A 238 17.02 -0.71 -3.30
N ALA A 239 17.27 0.18 -4.27
CA ALA A 239 17.82 1.50 -4.00
C ALA A 239 16.87 2.40 -3.21
N ILE A 240 15.59 2.42 -3.60
CA ILE A 240 14.54 3.16 -2.88
C ILE A 240 14.41 2.64 -1.45
N SER A 241 14.35 1.31 -1.29
CA SER A 241 14.16 0.69 0.02
C SER A 241 15.35 0.92 0.95
N LEU A 242 16.59 0.79 0.46
CA LEU A 242 17.77 1.11 1.26
C LEU A 242 17.82 2.59 1.65
N GLY A 243 17.55 3.51 0.73
CA GLY A 243 17.56 4.95 1.01
C GLY A 243 16.51 5.35 2.06
N ALA A 244 15.28 4.87 1.89
CA ALA A 244 14.22 5.06 2.88
C ALA A 244 14.59 4.41 4.23
N PHE A 245 15.09 3.18 4.20
CA PHE A 245 15.52 2.47 5.41
C PHE A 245 16.57 3.24 6.19
N VAL A 246 17.67 3.68 5.55
CA VAL A 246 18.73 4.46 6.22
C VAL A 246 18.18 5.75 6.84
N ARG A 247 17.28 6.45 6.12
CA ARG A 247 16.63 7.66 6.66
C ARG A 247 15.78 7.36 7.89
N LEU A 248 15.02 6.26 7.88
CA LEU A 248 14.22 5.84 9.03
C LEU A 248 15.10 5.35 10.19
N GLN A 249 16.19 4.63 9.92
CA GLN A 249 17.14 4.19 10.95
C GLN A 249 17.76 5.39 11.67
N ARG A 250 18.13 6.46 10.94
CA ARG A 250 18.59 7.71 11.54
C ARG A 250 17.54 8.36 12.44
N GLU A 251 16.27 8.38 12.02
CA GLU A 251 15.17 8.88 12.86
C GLU A 251 15.04 8.09 14.17
N PHE A 252 15.10 6.76 14.11
CA PHE A 252 15.05 5.92 15.31
C PHE A 252 16.28 6.13 16.21
N LEU A 253 17.47 6.27 15.64
CA LEU A 253 18.69 6.56 16.38
C LEU A 253 18.60 7.90 17.11
N ASP A 254 18.16 8.95 16.42
CA ASP A 254 17.98 10.28 17.00
C ASP A 254 16.95 10.28 18.13
N TYR A 255 15.80 9.62 17.92
CA TYR A 255 14.77 9.44 18.93
C TYR A 255 15.32 8.72 20.17
N TRP A 256 16.04 7.62 19.98
CA TRP A 256 16.50 6.81 21.09
C TRP A 256 17.69 7.37 21.82
N ALA A 257 18.68 7.97 21.15
CA ALA A 257 19.92 8.40 21.79
C ALA A 257 19.67 9.28 23.04
N TYR A 258 18.51 9.95 23.16
CA TYR A 258 18.24 10.89 24.25
C TYR A 258 16.82 10.89 24.84
N GLY A 259 15.88 10.11 24.31
CA GLY A 259 14.48 10.14 24.77
C GLY A 259 13.88 11.55 24.75
N LEU A 260 12.98 11.86 25.69
CA LEU A 260 12.29 13.15 25.85
C LEU A 260 13.21 14.39 26.04
N THR A 261 14.54 14.26 25.93
CA THR A 261 15.47 15.39 25.94
C THR A 261 15.90 15.86 24.54
N ARG A 262 15.51 15.13 23.47
CA ARG A 262 15.83 15.50 22.08
C ARG A 262 14.70 15.37 21.07
N SER A 263 13.82 14.39 21.21
CA SER A 263 12.64 14.28 20.35
C SER A 263 11.52 13.65 21.13
N ALA A 264 10.31 14.14 20.93
CA ALA A 264 9.12 13.68 21.63
C ALA A 264 8.35 12.61 20.86
N PHE A 265 8.51 12.53 19.54
CA PHE A 265 7.88 11.53 18.68
C PHE A 265 8.69 11.28 17.40
N LEU A 266 8.54 10.10 16.81
CA LEU A 266 9.18 9.75 15.54
C LEU A 266 8.56 10.57 14.39
N ASN A 267 9.38 11.37 13.72
CA ASN A 267 9.01 12.12 12.53
C ASN A 267 10.12 12.00 11.46
N PRO A 268 10.10 10.94 10.63
CA PRO A 268 11.10 10.76 9.59
C PRO A 268 11.04 11.84 8.50
N ASN A 269 10.01 12.70 8.48
CA ASN A 269 9.85 13.83 7.56
C ASN A 269 10.29 15.18 8.15
N HIS A 270 10.87 15.23 9.34
CA HIS A 270 11.20 16.50 10.02
C HIS A 270 12.10 17.45 9.21
N ASP A 271 12.99 16.92 8.36
CA ASP A 271 13.87 17.72 7.50
C ASP A 271 13.17 18.25 6.23
N LEU A 272 11.95 17.79 5.95
CA LEU A 272 11.19 18.20 4.78
C LEU A 272 10.35 19.43 5.10
N ALA A 273 10.75 20.57 4.55
CA ALA A 273 10.07 21.84 4.75
C ALA A 273 8.56 21.73 4.48
N GLY A 274 7.76 22.16 5.46
CA GLY A 274 6.30 22.20 5.40
C GLY A 274 5.58 20.85 5.60
N ASP A 275 6.29 19.73 5.81
CA ASP A 275 5.65 18.45 6.12
C ASP A 275 5.16 18.41 7.56
N GLN A 276 3.87 18.10 7.75
CA GLN A 276 3.24 18.04 9.06
C GLN A 276 2.53 16.71 9.32
N THR A 277 2.66 15.76 8.37
CA THR A 277 1.92 14.49 8.35
C THR A 277 2.01 13.73 9.67
N PHE A 278 3.23 13.59 10.21
CA PHE A 278 3.47 12.87 11.46
C PHE A 278 3.02 13.67 12.69
N ALA A 279 3.07 15.00 12.64
CA ALA A 279 2.63 15.85 13.73
C ALA A 279 1.10 15.83 13.87
N GLU A 280 0.39 15.98 12.75
CA GLU A 280 -1.08 15.86 12.69
C GLU A 280 -1.55 14.47 13.11
N TYR A 281 -0.92 13.42 12.58
CA TYR A 281 -1.24 12.04 12.94
C TYR A 281 -1.02 11.79 14.44
N THR A 282 0.12 12.22 14.97
CA THR A 282 0.43 12.08 16.40
C THR A 282 -0.62 12.79 17.26
N LEU A 283 -0.95 14.05 16.94
CA LEU A 283 -1.97 14.83 17.63
C LEU A 283 -3.36 14.14 17.60
N LEU A 284 -3.73 13.56 16.46
CA LEU A 284 -4.97 12.82 16.30
C LEU A 284 -4.99 11.55 17.16
N ILE A 285 -3.92 10.75 17.12
CA ILE A 285 -3.81 9.51 17.92
C ILE A 285 -3.88 9.81 19.43
N TYR A 286 -3.25 10.89 19.88
CA TYR A 286 -3.38 11.35 21.26
C TYR A 286 -4.80 11.83 21.59
N SER A 287 -5.46 12.55 20.67
CA SER A 287 -6.86 12.96 20.84
C SER A 287 -7.82 11.77 20.93
N LEU A 288 -7.46 10.64 20.30
CA LEU A 288 -8.17 9.36 20.40
C LEU A 288 -7.88 8.60 21.71
N GLY A 289 -6.89 9.00 22.51
CA GLY A 289 -6.40 8.20 23.65
C GLY A 289 -5.85 6.85 23.19
N GLY A 290 -5.08 6.88 22.09
CA GLY A 290 -4.57 5.72 21.37
C GLY A 290 -3.05 5.63 21.36
N GLU A 291 -2.37 6.09 22.41
CA GLU A 291 -0.90 6.24 22.49
C GLU A 291 -0.13 4.95 22.15
N HIS A 292 -0.77 3.80 22.31
CA HIS A 292 -0.21 2.50 21.97
C HIS A 292 0.18 2.40 20.47
N ALA A 293 -0.55 3.07 19.56
CA ALA A 293 -0.27 3.00 18.11
C ALA A 293 1.04 3.66 17.69
N ILE A 294 1.53 4.64 18.46
CA ILE A 294 2.73 5.42 18.16
C ILE A 294 3.94 4.97 18.99
N GLY A 295 3.79 3.90 19.78
CA GLY A 295 4.91 3.20 20.38
C GLY A 295 5.83 2.66 19.29
N THR A 296 7.15 2.79 19.46
CA THR A 296 8.14 2.47 18.42
C THR A 296 8.04 1.05 17.87
N ASN A 297 7.56 0.08 18.66
CA ASN A 297 7.34 -1.30 18.24
C ASN A 297 6.03 -1.51 17.46
N ASN A 298 5.03 -0.64 17.63
CA ASN A 298 3.75 -0.70 16.92
C ASN A 298 3.71 0.22 15.70
N TYR A 299 4.60 1.21 15.65
CA TYR A 299 4.61 2.22 14.61
C TYR A 299 5.05 1.61 13.28
N ARG A 300 4.24 1.88 12.24
CA ARG A 300 4.45 1.43 10.87
C ARG A 300 4.52 2.63 9.93
N PHE A 301 5.34 2.51 8.90
CA PHE A 301 5.68 3.58 7.98
C PHE A 301 5.58 3.08 6.54
N TYR A 302 4.82 3.79 5.71
CA TYR A 302 4.87 3.63 4.25
C TYR A 302 5.79 4.70 3.67
N TYR A 303 6.65 4.35 2.72
CA TYR A 303 7.44 5.33 1.98
C TYR A 303 6.85 5.59 0.59
N ASN A 304 6.29 6.78 0.42
CA ASN A 304 5.75 7.25 -0.84
C ASN A 304 6.88 7.70 -1.77
N THR A 305 7.12 6.91 -2.82
CA THR A 305 8.27 7.14 -3.72
C THR A 305 8.11 8.41 -4.57
N PHE A 306 6.87 8.77 -4.93
CA PHE A 306 6.58 9.90 -5.82
C PHE A 306 6.95 11.23 -5.18
N THR A 307 6.73 11.34 -3.86
CA THR A 307 7.02 12.54 -3.07
C THR A 307 8.27 12.40 -2.22
N SER A 308 8.86 11.21 -2.16
CA SER A 308 10.00 10.87 -1.30
C SER A 308 9.71 11.14 0.20
N ARG A 309 8.47 10.90 0.63
CA ARG A 309 7.97 11.16 1.98
C ARG A 309 7.50 9.88 2.65
N PHE A 310 7.64 9.82 3.96
CA PHE A 310 6.97 8.80 4.76
C PHE A 310 5.53 9.18 5.05
N GLU A 311 4.67 8.18 5.21
CA GLU A 311 3.29 8.31 5.71
C GLU A 311 3.08 7.30 6.85
N PRO A 312 2.36 7.65 7.92
CA PRO A 312 2.08 6.72 9.01
C PRO A 312 1.02 5.69 8.60
N ILE A 313 1.22 4.44 9.01
CA ILE A 313 0.22 3.38 8.93
C ILE A 313 -0.30 3.08 10.33
N TYR A 314 -1.62 3.15 10.51
CA TYR A 314 -2.24 2.85 11.80
C TYR A 314 -2.22 1.36 12.12
N TYR A 315 -1.80 1.03 13.34
CA TYR A 315 -1.82 -0.32 13.87
C TYR A 315 -1.85 -0.34 15.40
N ASP A 316 -2.65 -1.24 15.99
CA ASP A 316 -2.67 -1.54 17.43
C ASP A 316 -2.80 -0.31 18.34
N GLY A 317 -3.85 0.50 18.16
CA GLY A 317 -4.01 1.72 18.95
C GLY A 317 -4.59 1.53 20.35
N ASN A 318 -5.32 0.42 20.58
CA ASN A 318 -5.98 0.15 21.86
C ASN A 318 -6.82 1.35 22.38
N ILE A 319 -7.64 1.89 21.48
CA ILE A 319 -8.28 3.21 21.57
C ILE A 319 -9.23 3.35 22.75
N SER A 320 -8.93 4.28 23.66
CA SER A 320 -9.73 4.51 24.87
C SER A 320 -10.74 5.64 24.78
N PHE A 321 -10.50 6.64 23.94
CA PHE A 321 -11.11 7.97 23.97
C PHE A 321 -10.89 8.75 25.27
N GLU A 322 -10.05 8.25 26.18
CA GLU A 322 -9.69 8.90 27.44
C GLU A 322 -8.22 9.33 27.37
N LEU A 323 -8.00 10.64 27.36
CA LEU A 323 -6.64 11.19 27.33
C LEU A 323 -5.85 10.70 28.54
N GLY A 324 -4.68 10.11 28.32
CA GLY A 324 -3.78 9.75 29.40
C GLY A 324 -4.12 8.44 30.12
N GLU A 325 -4.97 7.56 29.57
CA GLU A 325 -5.27 6.28 30.22
C GLU A 325 -4.02 5.39 30.39
N PHE A 326 -3.08 5.43 29.42
CA PHE A 326 -1.76 4.79 29.53
C PHE A 326 -0.84 5.45 30.57
N HIS A 327 -1.11 6.70 30.95
CA HIS A 327 -0.32 7.48 31.90
C HIS A 327 -0.79 7.35 33.36
N LYS A 328 -1.79 6.48 33.65
CA LYS A 328 -2.14 6.07 35.03
C LYS A 328 -0.99 5.36 35.78
N THR A 329 0.15 5.13 35.12
CA THR A 329 1.40 4.56 35.66
C THR A 329 2.46 5.61 36.05
N GLY A 330 2.17 6.91 35.97
CA GLY A 330 3.00 7.94 36.64
C GLY A 330 4.00 8.71 35.78
N TYR A 331 3.69 8.99 34.51
CA TYR A 331 4.47 9.96 33.73
C TYR A 331 4.15 11.41 34.18
N PRO A 332 5.15 12.30 34.30
CA PRO A 332 4.92 13.69 34.68
C PRO A 332 4.10 14.43 33.62
N THR A 333 3.31 15.42 34.04
CA THR A 333 2.64 16.42 33.18
C THR A 333 3.57 17.06 32.16
N ASP A 334 4.85 17.15 32.49
CA ASP A 334 5.91 17.76 31.69
C ASP A 334 6.19 16.99 30.38
N ALA A 335 5.89 15.69 30.32
CA ALA A 335 6.08 14.88 29.11
C ALA A 335 5.14 15.29 27.97
N TRP A 336 3.93 15.76 28.31
CA TRP A 336 2.96 16.26 27.33
C TRP A 336 3.39 17.61 26.77
N GLN A 337 3.89 18.49 27.63
CA GLN A 337 4.36 19.81 27.20
C GLN A 337 5.49 19.65 26.18
N VAL A 338 6.47 18.79 26.48
CA VAL A 338 7.59 18.48 25.58
C VAL A 338 7.12 17.99 24.20
N LEU A 339 6.11 17.12 24.16
CA LEU A 339 5.53 16.66 22.90
C LEU A 339 4.87 17.81 22.14
N LEU A 340 4.03 18.58 22.82
CA LEU A 340 3.24 19.64 22.20
C LEU A 340 4.11 20.80 21.72
N ASP A 341 5.25 21.04 22.37
CA ASP A 341 6.25 22.02 21.95
C ASP A 341 6.89 21.65 20.59
N GLU A 342 6.96 20.35 20.23
CA GLU A 342 7.45 19.91 18.92
C GLU A 342 6.39 19.88 17.81
N ILE A 343 5.10 19.95 18.16
CA ILE A 343 4.01 19.94 17.17
C ILE A 343 3.74 21.38 16.71
N PRO A 344 3.91 21.70 15.41
CA PRO A 344 3.70 23.07 14.92
C PRO A 344 2.24 23.50 15.07
N GLU A 345 2.00 24.80 15.28
CA GLU A 345 0.65 25.36 15.43
C GLU A 345 -0.25 25.12 14.21
N SER A 346 0.34 25.10 13.02
CA SER A 346 -0.36 24.75 11.78
C SER A 346 -0.96 23.34 11.82
N ALA A 347 -0.31 22.36 12.47
CA ALA A 347 -0.85 20.99 12.55
C ALA A 347 -2.13 20.92 13.41
N PHE A 348 -2.26 21.79 14.41
CA PHE A 348 -3.51 21.94 15.15
C PHE A 348 -4.60 22.52 14.25
N THR A 349 -4.27 23.54 13.46
CA THR A 349 -5.22 24.21 12.55
C THR A 349 -5.70 23.25 11.46
N ASP A 350 -4.76 22.52 10.84
CA ASP A 350 -5.02 21.58 9.76
C ASP A 350 -5.87 20.40 10.25
N LEU A 351 -5.55 19.84 11.42
CA LEU A 351 -6.37 18.77 12.03
C LEU A 351 -7.76 19.26 12.45
N GLU A 352 -7.89 20.46 13.02
CA GLU A 352 -9.18 21.05 13.38
C GLU A 352 -10.08 21.21 12.14
N GLN A 353 -9.53 21.69 11.02
CA GLN A 353 -10.23 21.79 9.75
C GLN A 353 -10.62 20.41 9.20
N ALA A 354 -9.71 19.42 9.28
CA ALA A 354 -9.98 18.07 8.81
C ALA A 354 -11.13 17.41 9.61
N LEU A 355 -11.13 17.54 10.94
CA LEU A 355 -12.20 17.05 11.82
C LEU A 355 -13.53 17.77 11.59
N ALA A 356 -13.50 19.06 11.24
CA ALA A 356 -14.71 19.82 10.91
C ALA A 356 -15.37 19.37 9.59
N ASN A 357 -14.58 18.86 8.64
CA ASN A 357 -15.02 18.45 7.32
C ASN A 357 -15.43 16.96 7.21
N LEU A 358 -15.47 16.23 8.33
CA LEU A 358 -15.87 14.82 8.35
C LEU A 358 -17.32 14.64 7.87
N ASP A 359 -17.53 13.66 6.99
CA ASP A 359 -18.88 13.16 6.70
C ASP A 359 -19.31 12.19 7.80
N ARG A 360 -19.94 12.76 8.83
CA ARG A 360 -20.40 12.05 10.03
C ARG A 360 -21.49 11.03 9.74
N GLU A 361 -22.35 11.32 8.75
CA GLU A 361 -23.44 10.42 8.35
C GLU A 361 -22.87 9.18 7.66
N LYS A 362 -21.93 9.37 6.74
CA LYS A 362 -21.18 8.25 6.14
C LYS A 362 -20.40 7.47 7.20
N LEU A 363 -19.70 8.15 8.11
CA LEU A 363 -18.95 7.48 9.18
C LEU A 363 -19.85 6.62 10.06
N ALA A 364 -21.03 7.11 10.43
CA ALA A 364 -22.02 6.34 11.18
C ALA A 364 -22.64 5.19 10.36
N ALA A 365 -22.86 5.36 9.06
CA ALA A 365 -23.34 4.30 8.18
C ALA A 365 -22.31 3.17 8.04
N ASP A 366 -21.05 3.52 7.80
CA ASP A 366 -19.95 2.56 7.67
C ASP A 366 -19.69 1.81 8.99
N LEU A 367 -19.79 2.51 10.13
CA LEU A 367 -19.70 1.91 11.46
C LEU A 367 -20.87 0.95 11.72
N SER A 368 -22.09 1.29 11.29
CA SER A 368 -23.27 0.41 11.45
C SER A 368 -23.05 -0.94 10.79
N ILE A 369 -22.50 -0.93 9.57
CA ILE A 369 -22.15 -2.14 8.82
C ILE A 369 -20.97 -2.86 9.48
N SER A 370 -19.86 -2.16 9.70
CA SER A 370 -18.59 -2.77 10.10
C SER A 370 -18.60 -3.27 11.55
N ALA A 371 -19.33 -2.59 12.45
CA ALA A 371 -19.49 -3.02 13.84
C ALA A 371 -20.76 -3.88 14.07
N GLN A 372 -21.58 -4.09 13.04
CA GLN A 372 -22.88 -4.78 13.14
C GLN A 372 -23.83 -4.12 14.18
N LEU A 373 -23.86 -2.79 14.20
CA LEU A 373 -24.74 -1.98 15.04
C LEU A 373 -25.96 -1.54 14.24
N ASP A 374 -27.12 -1.40 14.89
CA ASP A 374 -28.21 -0.66 14.26
C ASP A 374 -27.82 0.82 14.05
N ILE A 375 -28.38 1.44 13.01
CA ILE A 375 -27.97 2.79 12.61
C ILE A 375 -28.16 3.84 13.71
N ALA A 376 -29.16 3.68 14.59
CA ALA A 376 -29.40 4.63 15.67
C ALA A 376 -28.30 4.54 16.75
N ARG A 377 -27.89 3.32 17.12
CA ARG A 377 -26.74 3.09 18.00
C ARG A 377 -25.45 3.57 17.37
N SER A 378 -25.25 3.30 16.09
CA SER A 378 -24.06 3.73 15.36
C SER A 378 -23.92 5.27 15.38
N LYS A 379 -24.99 6.00 15.03
CA LYS A 379 -25.02 7.48 15.12
C LYS A 379 -24.71 7.97 16.53
N SER A 380 -25.32 7.36 17.55
CA SER A 380 -25.06 7.73 18.95
C SER A 380 -23.60 7.47 19.35
N PHE A 381 -23.00 6.36 18.90
CA PHE A 381 -21.60 6.05 19.14
C PHE A 381 -20.69 7.07 18.46
N THR A 382 -20.91 7.32 17.16
CA THR A 382 -20.13 8.27 16.35
C THR A 382 -20.10 9.65 16.98
N GLU A 383 -21.25 10.21 17.36
CA GLU A 383 -21.30 11.53 17.99
C GLU A 383 -20.63 11.57 19.37
N ALA A 384 -20.78 10.50 20.16
CA ALA A 384 -20.11 10.41 21.46
C ALA A 384 -18.58 10.33 21.31
N ALA A 385 -18.07 9.52 20.38
CA ALA A 385 -16.65 9.38 20.08
C ALA A 385 -16.06 10.69 19.55
N LEU A 386 -16.72 11.32 18.56
CA LEU A 386 -16.29 12.63 18.03
C LEU A 386 -16.30 13.72 19.11
N GLY A 387 -17.30 13.72 20.00
CA GLY A 387 -17.35 14.64 21.14
C GLY A 387 -16.17 14.46 22.10
N LYS A 388 -15.76 13.21 22.36
CA LYS A 388 -14.58 12.89 23.17
C LYS A 388 -13.28 13.34 22.50
N ILE A 389 -13.13 13.06 21.20
CA ILE A 389 -11.97 13.48 20.41
C ILE A 389 -11.84 15.00 20.42
N ALA A 390 -12.94 15.73 20.16
CA ALA A 390 -12.94 17.20 20.19
C ALA A 390 -12.57 17.76 21.56
N ALA A 391 -13.07 17.14 22.64
CA ALA A 391 -12.72 17.53 24.01
C ALA A 391 -11.24 17.27 24.33
N ASN A 392 -10.69 16.13 23.93
CA ASN A 392 -9.28 15.79 24.13
C ASN A 392 -8.38 16.72 23.30
N PHE A 393 -8.71 16.93 22.03
CA PHE A 393 -8.02 17.86 21.14
C PHE A 393 -7.98 19.28 21.73
N SER A 394 -9.11 19.77 22.25
CA SER A 394 -9.19 21.09 22.91
C SER A 394 -8.27 21.19 24.14
N ARG A 395 -8.15 20.11 24.92
CA ARG A 395 -7.23 20.06 26.06
C ARG A 395 -5.77 20.09 25.63
N LEU A 396 -5.41 19.31 24.60
CA LEU A 396 -4.06 19.32 24.04
C LEU A 396 -3.70 20.69 23.46
N LYS A 397 -4.64 21.34 22.77
CA LYS A 397 -4.48 22.71 22.26
C LYS A 397 -4.25 23.71 23.40
N ALA A 398 -4.99 23.60 24.51
CA ALA A 398 -4.81 24.46 25.68
C ALA A 398 -3.45 24.23 26.38
N TYR A 399 -2.97 22.98 26.47
CA TYR A 399 -1.62 22.71 26.97
C TYR A 399 -0.55 23.32 26.05
N ALA A 400 -0.80 23.33 24.74
CA ALA A 400 0.08 23.95 23.76
C ALA A 400 -0.01 25.49 23.71
N GLU A 401 -0.70 26.17 24.65
CA GLU A 401 -0.69 27.64 24.73
C GLU A 401 0.57 28.18 25.43
N ASP A 402 1.13 27.43 26.39
CA ASP A 402 2.38 27.77 27.11
C ASP A 402 3.60 27.08 26.47
N ARG A 403 3.85 27.38 25.19
CA ARG A 403 4.86 26.66 24.40
C ARG A 403 6.28 26.98 24.85
N GLY A 404 7.06 25.92 25.05
CA GLY A 404 8.52 25.97 25.12
C GLY A 404 9.18 26.02 23.75
N GLU A 405 10.51 26.07 23.77
CA GLU A 405 11.33 25.88 22.57
C GLU A 405 11.33 24.39 22.17
N PRO A 406 11.16 24.05 20.88
CA PRO A 406 11.25 22.67 20.41
C PRO A 406 12.57 22.00 20.87
N LEU A 407 12.50 20.76 21.33
CA LEU A 407 13.68 20.05 21.83
C LEU A 407 14.59 19.52 20.73
N ARG A 408 14.04 19.28 19.53
CA ARG A 408 14.77 18.76 18.38
C ARG A 408 15.98 19.63 18.02
N ARG A 409 17.18 19.08 18.23
CA ARG A 409 18.47 19.73 17.97
C ARG A 409 19.33 18.88 17.05
N PRO A 410 19.91 19.44 15.97
CA PRO A 410 20.80 18.70 15.08
C PRO A 410 22.04 18.22 15.84
N VAL A 411 22.34 16.92 15.72
CA VAL A 411 23.57 16.32 16.28
C VAL A 411 24.27 15.50 15.21
N ALA A 412 25.60 15.47 15.29
CA ALA A 412 26.40 14.71 14.37
C ALA A 412 26.08 13.20 14.50
N LEU A 413 25.89 12.54 13.35
CA LEU A 413 25.45 11.14 13.28
C LEU A 413 26.41 10.18 14.02
N ASP A 414 27.71 10.46 13.96
CA ASP A 414 28.75 9.68 14.65
C ASP A 414 28.55 9.68 16.18
N GLN A 415 28.15 10.81 16.75
CA GLN A 415 27.81 10.92 18.16
C GLN A 415 26.57 10.09 18.51
N VAL A 416 25.52 10.17 17.69
CA VAL A 416 24.26 9.43 17.92
C VAL A 416 24.51 7.91 17.84
N ILE A 417 25.31 7.47 16.87
CA ILE A 417 25.71 6.05 16.72
C ILE A 417 26.51 5.57 17.93
N ALA A 418 27.50 6.35 18.39
CA ALA A 418 28.32 5.98 19.55
C ALA A 418 27.48 5.77 20.81
N GLU A 419 26.50 6.65 21.03
CA GLU A 419 25.64 6.58 22.20
C GLU A 419 24.61 5.44 22.12
N PHE A 420 24.04 5.21 20.94
CA PHE A 420 23.21 4.04 20.70
C PHE A 420 23.99 2.75 20.99
N HIS A 421 25.23 2.64 20.52
CA HIS A 421 26.10 1.51 20.77
C HIS A 421 26.36 1.29 22.27
N ASP A 422 26.67 2.36 23.01
CA ASP A 422 26.89 2.29 24.45
C ASP A 422 25.62 1.86 25.20
N ARG A 423 24.45 2.32 24.77
CA ARG A 423 23.17 1.91 25.34
C ARG A 423 22.84 0.45 25.05
N ALA A 424 23.00 -0.01 23.82
CA ALA A 424 22.78 -1.41 23.46
C ALA A 424 23.67 -2.34 24.32
N LYS A 425 24.92 -1.92 24.57
CA LYS A 425 25.84 -2.63 25.48
C LYS A 425 25.36 -2.65 26.94
N LEU A 426 24.81 -1.53 27.46
CA LEU A 426 24.22 -1.48 28.80
C LEU A 426 23.00 -2.40 28.94
N LEU A 427 22.23 -2.57 27.87
CA LEU A 427 21.08 -3.48 27.79
C LEU A 427 21.48 -4.94 27.49
N GLU A 428 22.77 -5.23 27.38
CA GLU A 428 23.32 -6.54 26.99
C GLU A 428 22.81 -7.06 25.63
N VAL A 429 22.38 -6.15 24.75
CA VAL A 429 21.92 -6.47 23.39
C VAL A 429 23.11 -6.38 22.44
N LYS A 430 23.56 -7.53 21.93
CA LYS A 430 24.64 -7.59 20.93
C LYS A 430 24.11 -7.23 19.56
N GLN A 431 24.67 -6.18 18.96
CA GLN A 431 24.30 -5.69 17.64
C GLN A 431 25.56 -5.24 16.89
N ASP A 432 25.72 -5.70 15.67
CA ASP A 432 26.80 -5.30 14.77
C ASP A 432 26.35 -4.09 13.94
N LEU A 433 26.92 -2.91 14.20
CA LEU A 433 26.52 -1.68 13.52
C LEU A 433 27.31 -1.50 12.22
N ARG A 434 26.61 -1.25 11.12
CA ARG A 434 27.18 -1.14 9.79
C ARG A 434 26.68 0.09 9.04
N PHE A 435 27.47 0.54 8.07
CA PHE A 435 26.94 1.33 6.96
C PHE A 435 26.70 0.44 5.74
N ALA A 436 25.81 0.85 4.85
CA ALA A 436 25.58 0.19 3.57
C ALA A 436 25.52 1.19 2.41
N ARG A 437 26.24 0.89 1.33
CA ARG A 437 26.26 1.67 0.08
C ARG A 437 25.99 0.76 -1.10
N LEU A 438 25.15 1.16 -2.03
CA LEU A 438 24.89 0.35 -3.22
C LEU A 438 26.15 0.24 -4.08
N THR A 439 26.32 -0.90 -4.73
CA THR A 439 27.33 -1.04 -5.77
C THR A 439 26.92 -0.27 -7.02
N ASP A 440 27.89 0.24 -7.79
CA ASP A 440 27.60 1.02 -9.01
C ASP A 440 26.73 0.27 -10.04
N ASP A 441 26.81 -1.06 -10.05
CA ASP A 441 26.00 -1.94 -10.90
C ASP A 441 24.59 -2.22 -10.35
N GLY A 442 24.26 -1.74 -9.14
CA GLY A 442 22.98 -1.95 -8.46
C GLY A 442 22.69 -3.39 -8.04
N LYS A 443 23.67 -4.30 -8.11
CA LYS A 443 23.49 -5.74 -7.84
C LYS A 443 23.75 -6.16 -6.40
N GLY A 444 23.94 -5.20 -5.49
CA GLY A 444 24.17 -5.45 -4.08
C GLY A 444 24.66 -4.21 -3.36
N ALA A 445 25.36 -4.42 -2.25
CA ALA A 445 25.94 -3.34 -1.47
C ALA A 445 27.34 -3.66 -0.95
N ILE A 446 28.08 -2.60 -0.66
CA ILE A 446 29.28 -2.59 0.15
C ILE A 446 28.83 -2.27 1.57
N VAL A 447 29.11 -3.18 2.49
CA VAL A 447 28.80 -3.06 3.92
C VAL A 447 30.11 -2.91 4.69
N GLY A 448 30.18 -1.96 5.62
CA GLY A 448 31.36 -1.74 6.46
C GLY A 448 31.00 -1.09 7.78
N CYS A 449 31.97 -0.64 8.56
CA CYS A 449 31.70 0.01 9.85
C CYS A 449 31.37 1.49 9.67
N PRO A 450 30.37 2.02 10.39
CA PRO A 450 30.03 3.44 10.32
C PRO A 450 31.17 4.28 10.88
N ALA A 451 31.30 5.53 10.43
CA ALA A 451 32.25 6.46 11.02
C ALA A 451 31.94 6.67 12.53
N PRO A 452 32.95 6.81 13.40
CA PRO A 452 34.40 6.86 13.11
C PRO A 452 35.08 5.48 13.15
N TYR A 453 34.32 4.38 13.22
CA TYR A 453 34.86 3.03 13.33
C TYR A 453 35.45 2.57 11.99
N VAL A 454 36.58 1.84 12.05
CA VAL A 454 37.25 1.31 10.85
C VAL A 454 37.26 -0.21 10.92
N CYS A 455 36.74 -0.85 9.87
CA CYS A 455 36.81 -2.30 9.70
C CYS A 455 36.80 -2.69 8.22
N GLU A 456 37.02 -3.97 7.94
CA GLU A 456 36.94 -4.51 6.58
C GLU A 456 35.54 -4.29 5.99
N THR A 457 35.53 -3.92 4.71
CA THR A 457 34.29 -3.84 3.94
C THR A 457 33.99 -5.19 3.30
N GLN A 458 32.72 -5.56 3.31
CA GLN A 458 32.21 -6.77 2.70
C GLN A 458 31.26 -6.39 1.57
N ARG A 459 31.50 -6.93 0.37
CA ARG A 459 30.49 -6.87 -0.69
C ARG A 459 29.46 -7.97 -0.46
N ILE A 460 28.19 -7.60 -0.43
CA ILE A 460 27.06 -8.51 -0.35
C ILE A 460 26.18 -8.37 -1.60
N ASP A 461 25.52 -9.45 -2.01
CA ASP A 461 24.54 -9.42 -3.10
C ASP A 461 23.20 -8.81 -2.65
N ALA A 462 22.33 -8.54 -3.63
CA ALA A 462 21.01 -7.96 -3.40
C ALA A 462 20.14 -8.79 -2.43
N GLY A 463 20.16 -10.12 -2.54
CA GLY A 463 19.35 -11.00 -1.68
C GLY A 463 19.79 -10.92 -0.22
N LYS A 464 21.10 -10.92 0.04
CA LYS A 464 21.64 -10.70 1.39
C LYS A 464 21.28 -9.31 1.93
N LEU A 465 21.26 -8.29 1.09
CA LEU A 465 20.86 -6.94 1.50
C LEU A 465 19.37 -6.87 1.85
N VAL A 466 18.50 -7.52 1.06
CA VAL A 466 17.06 -7.64 1.36
C VAL A 466 16.86 -8.26 2.75
N HIS A 467 17.50 -9.39 3.01
CA HIS A 467 17.44 -10.04 4.33
C HIS A 467 18.00 -9.16 5.45
N LEU A 468 19.11 -8.46 5.21
CA LEU A 468 19.68 -7.55 6.21
C LEU A 468 18.69 -6.43 6.58
N ILE A 469 17.96 -5.86 5.63
CA ILE A 469 16.98 -4.79 5.88
C ILE A 469 15.69 -5.33 6.51
N ALA A 470 15.23 -6.52 6.10
CA ALA A 470 13.97 -7.11 6.58
C ALA A 470 14.11 -7.77 7.96
N ASP A 471 15.24 -8.43 8.22
CA ASP A 471 15.46 -9.25 9.41
C ASP A 471 16.47 -8.64 10.40
N ASN A 472 17.18 -7.57 10.01
CA ASN A 472 18.30 -7.01 10.78
C ASN A 472 19.35 -8.08 11.13
N GLU A 473 19.63 -8.96 10.17
CA GLU A 473 20.54 -10.10 10.33
C GLU A 473 21.44 -10.26 9.09
N LEU A 474 22.75 -10.44 9.32
CA LEU A 474 23.71 -10.81 8.28
C LEU A 474 24.53 -12.01 8.74
N ASP A 475 24.58 -13.05 7.91
CA ASP A 475 25.35 -14.28 8.15
C ASP A 475 25.11 -14.91 9.55
N GLY A 476 23.86 -14.86 10.02
CA GLY A 476 23.43 -15.43 11.31
C GLY A 476 23.71 -14.55 12.53
N GLN A 477 24.17 -13.31 12.33
CA GLN A 477 24.43 -12.33 13.38
C GLN A 477 23.50 -11.13 13.23
N ARG A 478 23.02 -10.60 14.37
CA ARG A 478 22.21 -9.38 14.37
C ARG A 478 23.07 -8.20 13.92
N THR A 479 22.70 -7.62 12.78
CA THR A 479 23.45 -6.55 12.11
C THR A 479 22.48 -5.44 11.75
N LEU A 480 22.82 -4.20 12.07
CA LEU A 480 21.99 -3.02 11.83
C LEU A 480 22.70 -2.07 10.88
N ILE A 481 22.02 -1.67 9.80
CA ILE A 481 22.47 -0.55 8.98
C ILE A 481 22.05 0.74 9.70
N VAL A 482 23.04 1.53 10.12
CA VAL A 482 22.85 2.80 10.85
C VAL A 482 23.27 4.02 10.03
N ASP A 483 23.96 3.80 8.91
CA ASP A 483 24.43 4.84 8.01
C ASP A 483 24.54 4.28 6.57
N GLY A 484 24.70 5.14 5.58
CA GLY A 484 24.80 4.70 4.19
C GLY A 484 24.47 5.78 3.17
N ASP A 485 24.37 5.34 1.91
CA ASP A 485 23.81 6.18 0.86
C ASP A 485 22.38 6.53 1.26
N ALA A 486 22.10 7.81 1.48
CA ALA A 486 20.77 8.32 1.86
C ALA A 486 19.72 8.17 0.75
N GLY A 487 19.99 7.36 -0.28
CA GLY A 487 19.16 7.20 -1.46
C GLY A 487 19.45 8.26 -2.53
N ILE A 488 18.36 8.77 -3.11
CA ILE A 488 18.32 9.68 -4.28
C ILE A 488 19.20 10.91 -4.02
N ASP A 489 20.19 11.14 -4.88
CA ASP A 489 20.99 12.36 -4.86
C ASP A 489 20.11 13.56 -5.27
N PRO A 490 19.88 14.57 -4.39
CA PRO A 490 19.16 15.78 -4.74
C PRO A 490 19.76 16.50 -5.96
N GLY A 491 21.02 16.21 -6.31
CA GLY A 491 21.71 16.67 -7.49
C GLY A 491 21.23 16.07 -8.81
N GLU A 492 20.26 15.15 -8.84
CA GLU A 492 19.67 14.52 -10.04
C GLU A 492 18.34 15.16 -10.51
N ILE A 493 17.79 16.13 -9.78
CA ILE A 493 16.52 16.80 -10.12
C ILE A 493 16.70 18.28 -10.50
N THR A 494 15.72 18.83 -11.22
CA THR A 494 15.54 20.27 -11.48
C THR A 494 14.09 20.66 -11.21
N GLN A 495 13.87 21.90 -10.79
CA GLN A 495 12.54 22.45 -10.51
C GLN A 495 12.30 23.70 -11.36
N THR A 496 11.16 23.74 -12.05
CA THR A 496 10.71 24.87 -12.87
C THR A 496 9.42 25.43 -12.29
N GLN A 497 9.37 26.75 -12.05
CA GLN A 497 8.17 27.42 -11.54
C GLN A 497 7.17 27.70 -12.67
N ALA A 498 5.93 27.28 -12.50
CA ALA A 498 4.78 27.63 -13.33
C ALA A 498 3.71 28.38 -12.50
N PRO A 499 2.73 29.06 -13.14
CA PRO A 499 1.67 29.75 -12.41
C PRO A 499 0.79 28.84 -11.54
N PHE A 500 0.68 27.55 -11.89
CA PHE A 500 -0.07 26.56 -11.13
C PHE A 500 0.78 25.85 -10.06
N GLY A 501 2.10 26.03 -10.02
CA GLY A 501 2.96 25.34 -9.06
C GLY A 501 4.34 24.99 -9.60
N ILE A 502 5.03 24.11 -8.89
CA ILE A 502 6.38 23.65 -9.25
C ILE A 502 6.27 22.40 -10.12
N ILE A 503 7.07 22.37 -11.17
CA ILE A 503 7.30 21.19 -12.03
C ILE A 503 8.66 20.62 -11.64
N THR A 504 8.70 19.39 -11.16
CA THR A 504 9.96 18.68 -10.85
C THR A 504 10.30 17.78 -12.03
N HIS A 505 11.57 17.76 -12.47
CA HIS A 505 11.97 17.00 -13.64
C HIS A 505 13.42 16.54 -13.59
N ALA A 506 13.77 15.57 -14.43
CA ALA A 506 15.13 15.03 -14.53
C ALA A 506 16.14 16.11 -14.87
N LYS A 507 17.32 16.07 -14.24
CA LYS A 507 18.41 17.00 -14.56
C LYS A 507 18.90 16.82 -15.99
N GLY A 508 18.76 17.87 -16.79
CA GLY A 508 19.16 17.88 -18.20
C GLY A 508 17.97 17.92 -19.17
N SER A 509 16.76 17.62 -18.70
CA SER A 509 15.52 17.88 -19.43
C SER A 509 15.16 19.37 -19.46
N GLU A 510 14.29 19.77 -20.40
CA GLU A 510 13.86 21.17 -20.57
C GLU A 510 12.34 21.32 -20.36
N VAL A 511 11.93 22.37 -19.64
CA VAL A 511 10.54 22.75 -19.42
C VAL A 511 10.34 24.21 -19.84
N LEU A 512 9.41 24.45 -20.75
CA LEU A 512 9.08 25.77 -21.27
C LEU A 512 7.65 26.15 -20.90
N VAL A 513 7.49 27.19 -20.09
CA VAL A 513 6.19 27.67 -19.62
C VAL A 513 5.78 28.95 -20.35
N ASP A 514 4.66 28.92 -21.06
CA ASP A 514 3.98 30.10 -21.59
C ASP A 514 2.71 30.36 -20.78
N ALA A 515 2.82 31.26 -19.80
CA ALA A 515 1.72 31.61 -18.92
C ALA A 515 0.58 32.36 -19.62
N ALA A 516 0.89 33.14 -20.66
CA ALA A 516 -0.11 33.91 -21.40
C ALA A 516 -0.98 32.99 -22.27
N ALA A 517 -0.36 31.99 -22.89
CA ALA A 517 -1.04 31.00 -23.69
C ALA A 517 -1.60 29.80 -22.89
N LYS A 518 -1.38 29.77 -21.56
CA LYS A 518 -1.64 28.62 -20.67
C LYS A 518 -1.10 27.31 -21.27
N SER A 519 0.17 27.29 -21.66
CA SER A 519 0.80 26.08 -22.20
C SER A 519 2.14 25.78 -21.57
N VAL A 520 2.45 24.49 -21.43
CA VAL A 520 3.76 24.00 -20.99
C VAL A 520 4.26 22.96 -21.98
N THR A 521 5.50 23.14 -22.45
CA THR A 521 6.21 22.16 -23.27
C THR A 521 7.30 21.49 -22.44
N PHE A 522 7.31 20.16 -22.45
CA PHE A 522 8.31 19.31 -21.79
C PHE A 522 9.16 18.64 -22.87
N ARG A 523 10.49 18.69 -22.77
CA ARG A 523 11.41 18.13 -23.78
C ARG A 523 12.35 17.12 -23.17
N GLN A 524 12.22 15.90 -23.67
CA GLN A 524 13.08 14.79 -23.32
C GLN A 524 14.42 14.90 -24.06
N ASN A 525 15.53 15.02 -23.33
CA ASN A 525 16.89 15.12 -23.86
C ASN A 525 17.70 13.81 -23.67
N ALA A 526 17.33 13.00 -22.68
CA ALA A 526 17.85 11.66 -22.42
C ALA A 526 16.70 10.63 -22.28
N PRO A 527 16.91 9.34 -22.61
CA PRO A 527 15.87 8.30 -22.54
C PRO A 527 15.14 8.20 -21.20
N ASP A 528 15.86 8.48 -20.11
CA ASP A 528 15.43 8.39 -18.73
C ASP A 528 14.92 9.72 -18.15
N ASP A 529 14.84 10.78 -18.98
CA ASP A 529 14.23 12.04 -18.56
C ASP A 529 12.72 11.88 -18.30
N TRP A 530 12.26 12.48 -17.21
CA TRP A 530 10.88 12.44 -16.72
C TRP A 530 10.46 13.80 -16.17
N PHE A 531 9.14 14.02 -16.11
CA PHE A 531 8.52 15.24 -15.59
C PHE A 531 7.40 14.88 -14.61
N LEU A 532 7.31 15.61 -13.50
CA LEU A 532 6.30 15.45 -12.46
C LEU A 532 5.64 16.79 -12.16
N ILE A 533 4.31 16.82 -12.29
CA ILE A 533 3.45 17.85 -11.72
C ILE A 533 2.68 17.20 -10.59
N SER A 534 2.66 17.82 -9.41
CA SER A 534 1.89 17.26 -8.29
C SER A 534 1.16 18.30 -7.45
N HIS A 535 0.08 17.87 -6.78
CA HIS A 535 -0.67 18.63 -5.79
C HIS A 535 -1.13 20.02 -6.29
N THR A 536 -1.77 20.06 -7.46
CA THR A 536 -2.20 21.32 -8.09
C THR A 536 -3.51 21.18 -8.87
N THR A 537 -4.03 22.30 -9.36
CA THR A 537 -5.18 22.39 -10.27
C THR A 537 -4.75 22.94 -11.63
N LEU A 538 -5.12 22.24 -12.70
CA LEU A 538 -4.78 22.59 -14.08
C LEU A 538 -6.03 23.07 -14.86
N GLY A 539 -6.42 24.33 -14.68
CA GLY A 539 -7.54 24.94 -15.42
C GLY A 539 -7.17 25.47 -16.82
N ASP A 540 -7.72 24.87 -17.88
CA ASP A 540 -7.50 25.14 -19.32
C ASP A 540 -6.05 25.05 -19.79
N TRP A 541 -5.18 24.38 -19.04
CA TRP A 541 -3.77 24.26 -19.42
C TRP A 541 -3.57 23.26 -20.55
N ARG A 542 -2.66 23.59 -21.47
CA ARG A 542 -2.19 22.71 -22.55
C ARG A 542 -0.82 22.17 -22.20
N LEU A 543 -0.73 20.87 -21.92
CA LEU A 543 0.51 20.17 -21.64
C LEU A 543 0.99 19.44 -22.90
N HIS A 544 2.23 19.69 -23.31
CA HIS A 544 2.81 19.07 -24.50
C HIS A 544 4.17 18.43 -24.21
N LEU A 545 4.28 17.11 -24.33
CA LEU A 545 5.55 16.38 -24.23
C LEU A 545 6.13 16.12 -25.62
N GLU A 546 7.36 16.59 -25.82
CA GLU A 546 8.25 16.26 -26.94
C GLU A 546 9.26 15.21 -26.47
N GLY A 547 8.93 13.93 -26.67
CA GLY A 547 9.75 12.78 -26.30
C GLY A 547 10.79 12.41 -27.35
N LEU A 548 11.79 11.61 -26.95
CA LEU A 548 12.75 11.01 -27.87
C LEU A 548 12.11 9.85 -28.63
N ALA A 549 12.47 9.69 -29.90
CA ALA A 549 12.01 8.55 -30.72
C ALA A 549 12.37 7.22 -30.04
N PRO A 550 11.47 6.20 -30.05
CA PRO A 550 11.74 4.91 -29.43
C PRO A 550 13.04 4.28 -29.96
N ARG A 551 13.91 3.78 -29.07
CA ARG A 551 15.11 3.02 -29.47
C ARG A 551 14.71 1.60 -29.89
N SER A 552 15.18 1.15 -31.04
CA SER A 552 15.07 -0.26 -31.44
C SER A 552 16.01 -1.13 -30.61
N GLY A 553 15.46 -2.07 -29.82
CA GLY A 553 16.24 -3.19 -29.25
C GLY A 553 16.72 -3.07 -27.80
N ILE A 554 15.93 -2.49 -26.88
CA ILE A 554 16.16 -2.67 -25.43
C ILE A 554 15.20 -3.73 -24.91
N GLY A 555 15.76 -4.75 -24.26
CA GLY A 555 15.07 -5.93 -23.78
C GLY A 555 14.21 -5.69 -22.54
N ASP A 556 13.08 -6.39 -22.54
CA ASP A 556 12.10 -6.64 -21.47
C ASP A 556 12.71 -7.35 -20.24
N GLY A 557 13.67 -6.72 -19.56
CA GLY A 557 14.34 -7.37 -18.42
C GLY A 557 14.60 -6.50 -17.20
N GLY A 558 14.27 -5.20 -17.27
CA GLY A 558 14.51 -4.24 -16.19
C GLY A 558 13.23 -3.84 -15.46
N GLN A 559 13.41 -3.31 -14.25
CA GLN A 559 12.35 -2.66 -13.50
C GLN A 559 11.82 -1.44 -14.27
N ARG A 560 10.49 -1.29 -14.34
CA ARG A 560 9.82 -0.34 -15.25
C ARG A 560 9.63 1.08 -14.71
N PHE A 561 9.99 1.33 -13.46
CA PHE A 561 9.96 2.64 -12.84
C PHE A 561 11.37 3.16 -12.51
N ASN A 562 11.50 4.48 -12.46
CA ASN A 562 12.75 5.17 -12.13
C ASN A 562 13.01 5.23 -10.60
N ARG A 563 14.09 5.87 -10.16
CA ARG A 563 14.45 5.98 -8.74
C ARG A 563 13.45 6.75 -7.86
N PHE A 564 12.45 7.40 -8.46
CA PHE A 564 11.35 8.10 -7.80
C PHE A 564 10.03 7.27 -7.86
N GLY A 565 10.09 6.05 -8.39
CA GLY A 565 8.91 5.20 -8.60
C GLY A 565 7.99 5.64 -9.74
N LEU A 566 8.42 6.61 -10.56
CA LEU A 566 7.64 7.11 -11.70
C LEU A 566 7.80 6.18 -12.91
N THR A 567 6.71 5.91 -13.62
CA THR A 567 6.67 5.07 -14.83
C THR A 567 6.51 5.89 -16.12
N GLY A 568 5.83 7.04 -16.03
CA GLY A 568 5.59 7.90 -17.19
C GLY A 568 6.72 8.85 -17.53
N CYS A 569 6.74 9.31 -18.79
CA CYS A 569 7.54 10.47 -19.17
C CYS A 569 6.92 11.75 -18.62
N LEU A 570 5.60 11.90 -18.77
CA LEU A 570 4.83 12.94 -18.09
C LEU A 570 3.99 12.31 -16.97
N ASN A 571 4.25 12.70 -15.73
CA ASN A 571 3.57 12.17 -14.54
C ASN A 571 2.74 13.27 -13.89
N LEU A 572 1.47 13.00 -13.61
CA LEU A 572 0.54 13.92 -12.96
C LEU A 572 0.01 13.25 -11.68
N TYR A 573 0.41 13.77 -10.51
CA TYR A 573 0.13 13.15 -9.22
C TYR A 573 -0.71 14.05 -8.30
N HIS A 574 -1.88 13.61 -7.83
CA HIS A 574 -2.82 14.46 -7.07
C HIS A 574 -3.16 15.77 -7.80
N VAL A 575 -3.58 15.66 -9.06
CA VAL A 575 -3.93 16.82 -9.90
C VAL A 575 -5.44 16.90 -10.09
N SER A 576 -5.99 18.11 -9.94
CA SER A 576 -7.37 18.42 -10.35
C SER A 576 -7.40 19.02 -11.75
N PHE A 577 -8.23 18.48 -12.62
CA PHE A 577 -8.36 18.88 -14.03
C PHE A 577 -9.66 19.66 -14.27
N ASP A 578 -9.55 20.72 -15.06
CA ASP A 578 -10.68 21.52 -15.52
C ASP A 578 -10.38 22.00 -16.95
N GLY A 579 -10.95 21.35 -17.96
CA GLY A 579 -10.72 21.70 -19.37
C GLY A 579 -9.28 21.49 -19.87
N THR A 580 -8.45 20.74 -19.13
CA THR A 580 -7.04 20.50 -19.48
C THR A 580 -6.91 19.74 -20.81
N SER A 581 -5.89 20.05 -21.61
CA SER A 581 -5.54 19.23 -22.79
C SER A 581 -4.10 18.74 -22.68
N ILE A 582 -3.89 17.46 -22.93
CA ILE A 582 -2.61 16.79 -22.79
C ILE A 582 -2.24 16.16 -24.12
N SER A 583 -1.00 16.37 -24.56
CA SER A 583 -0.48 15.73 -25.75
C SER A 583 0.94 15.24 -25.54
N THR A 584 1.24 14.06 -26.05
CA THR A 584 2.58 13.48 -26.02
C THR A 584 2.97 12.98 -27.41
N ARG A 585 4.23 13.20 -27.77
CA ARG A 585 4.83 12.68 -29.01
C ARG A 585 6.10 11.94 -28.65
N ALA A 586 6.17 10.66 -28.98
CA ALA A 586 7.26 9.77 -28.62
C ALA A 586 7.51 9.73 -27.10
N GLY A 587 8.70 9.28 -26.67
CA GLY A 587 9.08 9.06 -25.28
C GLY A 587 9.68 7.68 -25.10
N GLN A 588 10.67 7.55 -24.20
CA GLN A 588 11.35 6.28 -23.89
C GLN A 588 11.13 5.79 -22.45
N CYS A 589 10.15 6.35 -21.75
CA CYS A 589 9.69 5.85 -20.46
C CYS A 589 8.72 4.67 -20.68
N GLU A 590 8.31 3.98 -19.62
CA GLU A 590 7.29 2.94 -19.79
C GLU A 590 5.99 3.57 -20.30
N ASP A 591 5.48 4.57 -19.59
CA ASP A 591 4.24 5.23 -19.96
C ASP A 591 4.53 6.53 -20.71
N GLY A 592 3.73 6.83 -21.74
CA GLY A 592 3.72 8.16 -22.34
C GLY A 592 3.23 9.22 -21.34
N LEU A 593 2.08 8.94 -20.72
CA LEU A 593 1.41 9.74 -19.71
C LEU A 593 0.95 8.83 -18.56
N ASN A 594 1.39 9.12 -17.34
CA ASN A 594 0.91 8.46 -16.13
C ASN A 594 0.16 9.46 -15.24
N ILE A 595 -1.08 9.15 -14.88
CA ILE A 595 -1.90 9.97 -13.97
C ILE A 595 -2.24 9.16 -12.73
N VAL A 596 -1.82 9.65 -11.57
CA VAL A 596 -2.07 8.96 -10.29
C VAL A 596 -2.83 9.92 -9.37
N SER A 597 -3.97 9.47 -8.85
CA SER A 597 -4.86 10.30 -8.02
C SER A 597 -5.34 11.58 -8.72
N GLY A 598 -5.60 11.50 -10.02
CA GLY A 598 -6.15 12.59 -10.82
C GLY A 598 -7.67 12.68 -10.72
N LYS A 599 -8.22 13.89 -10.69
CA LYS A 599 -9.68 14.09 -10.66
C LYS A 599 -10.17 15.23 -11.54
N GLY A 600 -11.34 15.09 -12.16
CA GLY A 600 -12.01 16.18 -12.88
C GLY A 600 -12.13 15.95 -14.39
N THR A 601 -12.16 17.04 -15.16
CA THR A 601 -12.46 16.99 -16.60
C THR A 601 -11.25 17.30 -17.47
N ILE A 602 -11.00 16.44 -18.46
CA ILE A 602 -9.93 16.60 -19.45
C ILE A 602 -10.56 16.75 -20.82
N ALA A 603 -10.30 17.88 -21.48
CA ALA A 603 -10.84 18.16 -22.81
C ALA A 603 -10.25 17.22 -23.88
N SER A 604 -8.96 16.89 -23.79
CA SER A 604 -8.38 15.89 -24.70
C SER A 604 -7.08 15.29 -24.18
N ILE A 605 -6.86 14.02 -24.52
CA ILE A 605 -5.58 13.32 -24.42
C ILE A 605 -5.20 12.82 -25.83
N ALA A 606 -4.03 13.23 -26.31
CA ALA A 606 -3.53 12.83 -27.64
C ALA A 606 -2.09 12.29 -27.54
N ILE A 607 -1.91 10.99 -27.77
CA ILE A 607 -0.62 10.31 -27.61
C ILE A 607 -0.22 9.64 -28.92
N ASN A 608 1.01 9.89 -29.38
CA ASN A 608 1.56 9.27 -30.58
C ASN A 608 2.97 8.73 -30.32
N GLY A 609 3.18 7.44 -30.59
CA GLY A 609 4.53 6.84 -30.58
C GLY A 609 5.08 6.48 -29.20
N ALA A 610 4.26 6.12 -28.22
CA ALA A 610 4.73 5.72 -26.89
C ALA A 610 5.59 4.44 -26.94
N PHE A 611 6.64 4.37 -26.11
CA PHE A 611 7.55 3.22 -26.10
C PHE A 611 6.90 1.93 -25.61
N ALA A 612 6.11 1.97 -24.54
CA ALA A 612 5.26 0.87 -24.10
C ALA A 612 3.81 1.35 -23.98
N ASP A 613 3.31 1.56 -22.76
CA ASP A 613 1.93 1.99 -22.53
C ASP A 613 1.78 3.47 -22.86
N ALA A 614 0.67 3.85 -23.49
CA ALA A 614 0.48 5.23 -23.93
C ALA A 614 -0.09 6.09 -22.80
N PHE A 615 -1.29 5.73 -22.33
CA PHE A 615 -1.97 6.40 -21.23
C PHE A 615 -2.21 5.40 -20.10
N ASP A 616 -1.60 5.66 -18.96
CA ASP A 616 -1.79 4.91 -17.73
C ASP A 616 -2.46 5.81 -16.67
N ALA A 617 -3.47 5.30 -15.97
CA ALA A 617 -4.06 6.00 -14.84
C ALA A 617 -4.44 5.10 -13.66
N ASP A 618 -4.02 5.51 -12.46
CA ASP A 618 -4.31 4.84 -11.20
C ASP A 618 -5.05 5.77 -10.23
N PHE A 619 -5.91 5.21 -9.36
CA PHE A 619 -6.55 5.94 -8.25
C PHE A 619 -7.32 7.19 -8.68
N SER A 620 -7.82 7.22 -9.93
CA SER A 620 -8.28 8.45 -10.57
C SER A 620 -9.79 8.47 -10.85
N ASP A 621 -10.37 9.67 -10.88
CA ASP A 621 -11.77 9.93 -11.24
C ASP A 621 -11.82 10.98 -12.38
N ILE A 622 -11.76 10.50 -13.62
CA ILE A 622 -11.52 11.33 -14.81
C ILE A 622 -12.66 11.20 -15.81
N SER A 623 -13.20 12.35 -16.22
CA SER A 623 -14.04 12.47 -17.40
C SER A 623 -13.23 13.09 -18.54
N ALA A 624 -13.07 12.37 -19.66
CA ALA A 624 -12.35 12.87 -20.83
C ALA A 624 -13.25 12.93 -22.08
N ASP A 625 -13.33 14.08 -22.72
CA ASP A 625 -14.16 14.23 -23.93
C ASP A 625 -13.61 13.40 -25.09
N ARG A 626 -12.28 13.36 -25.24
CA ARG A 626 -11.59 12.62 -26.29
C ARG A 626 -10.25 12.07 -25.83
N ILE A 627 -10.04 10.78 -26.10
CA ILE A 627 -8.73 10.12 -26.04
C ILE A 627 -8.38 9.61 -27.45
N SER A 628 -7.21 10.00 -27.95
CA SER A 628 -6.68 9.55 -29.23
C SER A 628 -5.26 9.03 -29.05
N VAL A 629 -5.06 7.73 -29.27
CA VAL A 629 -3.77 7.06 -29.14
C VAL A 629 -3.40 6.40 -30.46
N SER A 630 -2.13 6.53 -30.84
CA SER A 630 -1.57 5.88 -32.02
C SER A 630 -0.14 5.40 -31.78
N ASP A 631 0.17 4.22 -32.31
CA ASP A 631 1.52 3.65 -32.33
C ASP A 631 2.11 3.49 -30.92
N ALA A 632 1.35 2.87 -30.00
CA ALA A 632 1.82 2.51 -28.67
C ALA A 632 2.54 1.15 -28.71
N GLY A 633 3.69 1.03 -28.06
CA GLY A 633 4.45 -0.22 -28.02
C GLY A 633 3.80 -1.35 -27.23
N ASN A 634 2.84 -1.03 -26.34
CA ASN A 634 2.06 -1.99 -25.57
C ASN A 634 0.58 -1.56 -25.48
N ASP A 635 0.02 -1.27 -24.30
CA ASP A 635 -1.40 -0.93 -24.15
C ASP A 635 -1.65 0.55 -24.51
N CYS A 636 -2.72 0.82 -25.27
CA CYS A 636 -3.06 2.19 -25.66
C CYS A 636 -3.68 2.98 -24.50
N VAL A 637 -4.51 2.33 -23.69
CA VAL A 637 -5.08 2.87 -22.46
C VAL A 637 -5.06 1.75 -21.43
N ASP A 638 -4.34 1.92 -20.33
CA ASP A 638 -4.40 1.05 -19.15
C ASP A 638 -4.88 1.88 -17.96
N VAL A 639 -5.87 1.38 -17.23
CA VAL A 639 -6.38 2.08 -16.05
C VAL A 639 -6.63 1.11 -14.91
N SER A 640 -6.32 1.55 -13.69
CA SER A 640 -6.52 0.79 -12.47
C SER A 640 -7.19 1.64 -11.38
N THR A 641 -7.85 0.97 -10.44
CA THR A 641 -8.51 1.54 -9.25
C THR A 641 -9.13 2.93 -9.47
N GLY A 642 -10.17 3.07 -10.29
CA GLY A 642 -10.74 4.40 -10.58
C GLY A 642 -12.09 4.42 -11.27
N SER A 643 -12.56 5.63 -11.57
CA SER A 643 -13.79 5.90 -12.33
C SER A 643 -13.45 6.72 -13.57
N TYR A 644 -13.78 6.19 -14.75
CA TYR A 644 -13.38 6.76 -16.02
C TYR A 644 -14.59 6.92 -16.95
N ALA A 645 -14.86 8.15 -17.41
CA ALA A 645 -15.93 8.44 -18.35
C ALA A 645 -15.36 9.06 -19.62
N ILE A 646 -15.43 8.32 -20.73
CA ILE A 646 -14.79 8.69 -22.00
C ILE A 646 -15.85 8.97 -23.06
N GLY A 647 -15.84 10.18 -23.65
CA GLY A 647 -16.72 10.53 -24.76
C GLY A 647 -16.34 9.78 -26.04
N GLN A 648 -15.15 10.06 -26.57
CA GLN A 648 -14.64 9.45 -27.80
C GLN A 648 -13.27 8.82 -27.59
N LEU A 649 -13.15 7.52 -27.82
CA LEU A 649 -11.88 6.81 -27.81
C LEU A 649 -11.49 6.35 -29.22
N SER A 650 -10.31 6.74 -29.67
CA SER A 650 -9.69 6.25 -30.90
C SER A 650 -8.31 5.68 -30.58
N ALA A 651 -8.16 4.36 -30.69
CA ALA A 651 -6.89 3.66 -30.47
C ALA A 651 -6.44 2.98 -31.77
N ARG A 652 -5.19 3.21 -32.19
CA ARG A 652 -4.64 2.66 -33.43
C ARG A 652 -3.24 2.10 -33.23
N ASN A 653 -2.96 0.93 -33.81
CA ASN A 653 -1.64 0.29 -33.76
C ASN A 653 -1.13 0.17 -32.31
N CYS A 654 -1.91 -0.48 -31.45
CA CYS A 654 -1.50 -0.78 -30.08
C CYS A 654 -0.72 -2.11 -30.07
N GLY A 655 0.40 -2.17 -29.35
CA GLY A 655 1.25 -3.35 -29.28
C GLY A 655 0.56 -4.58 -28.69
N ASP A 656 -0.31 -4.37 -27.69
CA ASP A 656 -1.10 -5.45 -27.07
C ASP A 656 -2.60 -5.09 -27.04
N LYS A 657 -3.05 -4.19 -26.16
CA LYS A 657 -4.49 -3.90 -25.98
C LYS A 657 -4.88 -2.48 -26.38
N GLY A 658 -6.06 -2.36 -26.96
CA GLY A 658 -6.68 -1.06 -27.20
C GLY A 658 -7.10 -0.36 -25.91
N VAL A 659 -7.74 -1.10 -25.00
CA VAL A 659 -8.16 -0.65 -23.67
C VAL A 659 -7.99 -1.79 -22.66
N SER A 660 -7.31 -1.51 -21.54
CA SER A 660 -7.18 -2.38 -20.37
C SER A 660 -7.80 -1.66 -19.17
N VAL A 661 -8.68 -2.35 -18.44
CA VAL A 661 -9.36 -1.83 -17.25
C VAL A 661 -9.20 -2.85 -16.13
N GLY A 662 -8.54 -2.46 -15.05
CA GLY A 662 -8.17 -3.35 -13.95
C GLY A 662 -8.56 -2.84 -12.57
N GLU A 663 -8.39 -3.75 -11.60
CA GLU A 663 -8.32 -3.45 -10.16
C GLU A 663 -9.54 -2.70 -9.62
N GLY A 664 -10.73 -3.23 -9.87
CA GLY A 664 -11.97 -2.66 -9.37
C GLY A 664 -12.39 -1.35 -10.04
N SER A 665 -11.84 -1.01 -11.21
CA SER A 665 -12.24 0.21 -11.92
C SER A 665 -13.62 0.13 -12.53
N THR A 666 -14.24 1.29 -12.75
CA THR A 666 -15.43 1.45 -13.58
C THR A 666 -15.08 2.36 -14.75
N MET A 667 -15.30 1.88 -15.98
CA MET A 667 -15.08 2.67 -17.20
C MET A 667 -16.33 2.67 -18.07
N THR A 668 -16.74 3.86 -18.52
CA THR A 668 -17.79 4.06 -19.52
C THR A 668 -17.22 4.74 -20.74
N ILE A 669 -17.56 4.25 -21.94
CA ILE A 669 -17.11 4.82 -23.21
C ILE A 669 -18.30 5.02 -24.14
N ALA A 670 -18.56 6.26 -24.58
CA ALA A 670 -19.70 6.53 -25.45
C ALA A 670 -19.46 6.05 -26.90
N SER A 671 -18.24 6.19 -27.44
CA SER A 671 -17.85 5.60 -28.73
C SER A 671 -16.38 5.18 -28.73
N ALA A 672 -16.12 3.91 -29.01
CA ALA A 672 -14.79 3.32 -29.07
C ALA A 672 -14.48 2.84 -30.49
N ARG A 673 -13.38 3.34 -31.07
CA ARG A 673 -12.85 2.89 -32.36
C ARG A 673 -11.43 2.37 -32.19
N ILE A 674 -11.25 1.08 -32.37
CA ILE A 674 -9.98 0.39 -32.16
C ILE A 674 -9.54 -0.26 -33.48
N ALA A 675 -8.31 0.02 -33.93
CA ALA A 675 -7.79 -0.55 -35.18
C ALA A 675 -6.34 -1.03 -35.03
N GLY A 676 -6.11 -2.32 -35.24
CA GLY A 676 -4.77 -2.91 -35.13
C GLY A 676 -4.29 -3.01 -33.68
N ALA A 677 -4.75 -4.02 -32.97
CA ALA A 677 -4.30 -4.40 -31.62
C ALA A 677 -4.43 -5.93 -31.46
N GLY A 678 -3.73 -6.54 -30.51
CA GLY A 678 -3.95 -7.95 -30.16
C GLY A 678 -5.36 -8.17 -29.60
N ILE A 679 -5.71 -7.36 -28.60
CA ILE A 679 -7.01 -7.36 -27.92
C ILE A 679 -7.66 -5.98 -28.05
N GLY A 680 -8.96 -5.93 -28.32
CA GLY A 680 -9.73 -4.70 -28.34
C GLY A 680 -9.88 -4.10 -26.94
N VAL A 681 -10.63 -4.77 -26.08
CA VAL A 681 -10.95 -4.32 -24.71
C VAL A 681 -10.74 -5.45 -23.72
N SER A 682 -10.13 -5.17 -22.58
CA SER A 682 -9.89 -6.13 -21.51
C SER A 682 -10.38 -5.57 -20.19
N SER A 683 -11.19 -6.33 -19.44
CA SER A 683 -11.70 -5.94 -18.11
C SER A 683 -11.39 -7.01 -17.08
N LYS A 684 -10.67 -6.63 -16.01
CA LYS A 684 -10.05 -7.57 -15.08
C LYS A 684 -10.37 -7.22 -13.63
N ASP A 685 -10.24 -8.18 -12.73
CA ASP A 685 -10.06 -7.90 -11.30
C ASP A 685 -11.20 -7.06 -10.68
N LEU A 686 -12.46 -7.52 -10.79
CA LEU A 686 -13.69 -6.80 -10.35
C LEU A 686 -13.96 -5.46 -11.08
N SER A 687 -13.34 -5.26 -12.23
CA SER A 687 -13.59 -4.08 -13.06
C SER A 687 -14.86 -4.21 -13.89
N GLN A 688 -15.44 -3.07 -14.22
CA GLN A 688 -16.62 -2.96 -15.06
C GLN A 688 -16.34 -2.00 -16.22
N THR A 689 -16.57 -2.46 -17.44
CA THR A 689 -16.39 -1.67 -18.66
C THR A 689 -17.68 -1.68 -19.47
N ALA A 690 -18.24 -0.50 -19.74
CA ALA A 690 -19.47 -0.33 -20.52
C ALA A 690 -19.22 0.55 -21.76
N ILE A 691 -19.59 0.08 -22.96
CA ILE A 691 -19.32 0.76 -24.23
C ILE A 691 -20.61 0.86 -25.05
N ALA A 692 -21.03 2.08 -25.45
CA ALA A 692 -22.30 2.29 -26.15
C ALA A 692 -22.23 2.11 -27.69
N ASP A 693 -21.09 2.39 -28.31
CA ASP A 693 -20.81 2.12 -29.74
C ASP A 693 -19.40 1.57 -29.86
N PHE A 694 -19.28 0.25 -30.03
CA PHE A 694 -18.00 -0.44 -30.13
C PHE A 694 -17.68 -0.84 -31.56
N ARG A 695 -16.56 -0.36 -32.10
CA ARG A 695 -16.05 -0.78 -33.41
C ARG A 695 -14.58 -1.14 -33.31
N ALA A 696 -14.26 -2.39 -33.61
CA ALA A 696 -12.90 -2.86 -33.66
C ALA A 696 -12.59 -3.61 -34.96
N SER A 697 -11.40 -3.37 -35.51
CA SER A 697 -10.94 -4.01 -36.75
C SER A 697 -9.47 -4.39 -36.66
N GLY A 698 -9.10 -5.51 -37.27
CA GLY A 698 -7.72 -6.02 -37.16
C GLY A 698 -7.33 -6.35 -35.71
N VAL A 699 -8.28 -6.88 -34.93
CA VAL A 699 -8.06 -7.40 -33.56
C VAL A 699 -8.32 -8.90 -33.53
N ALA A 700 -7.51 -9.66 -32.79
CA ALA A 700 -7.71 -11.11 -32.67
C ALA A 700 -8.80 -11.44 -31.63
N VAL A 701 -8.80 -10.70 -30.52
CA VAL A 701 -9.81 -10.80 -29.46
C VAL A 701 -10.53 -9.46 -29.39
N CYS A 702 -11.85 -9.45 -29.60
CA CYS A 702 -12.65 -8.23 -29.48
C CYS A 702 -12.67 -7.75 -28.02
N MET A 703 -13.01 -8.67 -27.12
CA MET A 703 -13.10 -8.40 -25.69
C MET A 703 -12.64 -9.61 -24.89
N GLU A 704 -11.98 -9.37 -23.76
CA GLU A 704 -11.71 -10.38 -22.76
C GLU A 704 -12.12 -9.93 -21.35
N ALA A 705 -12.53 -10.88 -20.51
CA ALA A 705 -12.85 -10.62 -19.11
C ALA A 705 -12.37 -11.75 -18.20
N PHE A 706 -11.54 -11.45 -17.20
CA PHE A 706 -10.95 -12.49 -16.34
C PHE A 706 -10.52 -11.95 -14.97
N ARG A 707 -10.23 -12.85 -14.02
CA ARG A 707 -9.48 -12.53 -12.81
C ARG A 707 -7.99 -12.76 -13.03
N LYS A 708 -7.17 -11.70 -12.96
CA LYS A 708 -5.71 -11.76 -13.05
C LYS A 708 -5.06 -11.89 -11.68
N LYS A 709 -5.53 -11.12 -10.70
CA LYS A 709 -4.98 -10.97 -9.36
C LYS A 709 -5.83 -11.69 -8.32
N GLN A 710 -5.21 -12.37 -7.34
CA GLN A 710 -5.93 -13.20 -6.34
C GLN A 710 -6.78 -12.38 -5.36
N GLU A 711 -6.35 -11.14 -5.12
CA GLU A 711 -6.97 -10.15 -4.28
C GLU A 711 -8.27 -9.58 -4.90
N PHE A 712 -8.60 -9.96 -6.13
CA PHE A 712 -9.84 -9.57 -6.80
C PHE A 712 -10.65 -10.80 -7.25
N GLY A 713 -11.68 -10.57 -8.06
CA GLY A 713 -12.55 -11.52 -8.73
C GLY A 713 -12.63 -11.22 -10.24
N GLY A 714 -13.54 -11.85 -10.97
CA GLY A 714 -13.70 -11.67 -12.41
C GLY A 714 -14.14 -10.27 -12.82
N GLY A 715 -13.80 -9.89 -14.04
CA GLY A 715 -14.18 -8.61 -14.66
C GLY A 715 -15.49 -8.71 -15.44
N ARG A 716 -16.04 -7.54 -15.81
CA ARG A 716 -17.26 -7.45 -16.61
C ARG A 716 -17.13 -6.46 -17.75
N VAL A 717 -17.46 -6.91 -18.97
CA VAL A 717 -17.57 -6.06 -20.17
C VAL A 717 -19.01 -6.07 -20.67
N THR A 718 -19.56 -4.89 -20.96
CA THR A 718 -20.84 -4.72 -21.65
C THR A 718 -20.64 -3.80 -22.85
N ALA A 719 -21.11 -4.22 -24.03
CA ALA A 719 -21.00 -3.41 -25.25
C ALA A 719 -22.30 -3.42 -26.07
N GLU A 720 -22.59 -2.27 -26.68
CA GLU A 720 -23.72 -2.05 -27.58
C GLU A 720 -23.22 -1.62 -28.97
N ASN A 721 -24.04 -1.90 -29.98
CA ASN A 721 -23.76 -1.63 -31.39
C ASN A 721 -22.40 -2.19 -31.84
N ALA A 722 -22.06 -3.38 -31.35
CA ALA A 722 -20.72 -3.93 -31.48
C ALA A 722 -20.46 -4.44 -32.91
N VAL A 723 -19.39 -3.93 -33.53
CA VAL A 723 -18.89 -4.41 -34.82
C VAL A 723 -17.43 -4.83 -34.65
N CYS A 724 -17.19 -6.13 -34.59
CA CYS A 724 -15.86 -6.72 -34.48
C CYS A 724 -15.89 -8.19 -34.92
N ASP A 725 -14.90 -8.61 -35.72
CA ASP A 725 -14.81 -9.97 -36.26
C ASP A 725 -13.95 -10.93 -35.42
N GLY A 726 -13.32 -10.43 -34.35
CA GLY A 726 -12.50 -11.21 -33.41
C GLY A 726 -13.34 -12.04 -32.44
N ARG A 727 -12.68 -12.82 -31.59
CA ARG A 727 -13.34 -13.67 -30.58
C ARG A 727 -13.57 -12.96 -29.24
N TYR A 728 -14.33 -13.60 -28.36
CA TYR A 728 -14.57 -13.18 -26.98
C TYR A 728 -14.02 -14.23 -26.02
N ASP A 729 -13.17 -13.82 -25.06
CA ASP A 729 -12.52 -14.73 -24.12
C ASP A 729 -12.93 -14.38 -22.67
N GLN A 730 -13.53 -15.32 -21.92
CA GLN A 730 -13.88 -15.08 -20.51
C GLN A 730 -13.60 -16.31 -19.62
N ASP A 731 -13.26 -16.07 -18.35
CA ASP A 731 -13.18 -17.12 -17.33
C ASP A 731 -14.53 -17.37 -16.61
N GLU A 732 -14.57 -18.36 -15.72
CA GLU A 732 -15.80 -18.75 -15.00
C GLU A 732 -16.32 -17.66 -14.03
N GLU A 733 -15.43 -16.76 -13.59
CA GLU A 733 -15.74 -15.69 -12.63
C GLU A 733 -16.19 -14.40 -13.31
N SER A 734 -16.07 -14.30 -14.63
CA SER A 734 -16.21 -13.07 -15.41
C SER A 734 -17.41 -13.09 -16.36
N ARG A 735 -17.76 -11.92 -16.92
CA ARG A 735 -18.91 -11.77 -17.82
C ARG A 735 -18.62 -10.84 -19.00
N ILE A 736 -19.00 -11.28 -20.20
CA ILE A 736 -19.07 -10.45 -21.40
C ILE A 736 -20.51 -10.44 -21.93
N ILE A 737 -21.07 -9.24 -22.12
CA ILE A 737 -22.42 -9.01 -22.64
C ILE A 737 -22.34 -8.11 -23.86
N VAL A 738 -22.83 -8.57 -25.01
CA VAL A 738 -22.85 -7.81 -26.27
C VAL A 738 -24.26 -7.74 -26.83
N ASP A 739 -24.74 -6.53 -27.11
CA ASP A 739 -26.09 -6.26 -27.63
C ASP A 739 -27.20 -6.96 -26.82
N GLY A 740 -27.05 -6.96 -25.49
CA GLY A 740 -27.98 -7.58 -24.55
C GLY A 740 -27.88 -9.11 -24.43
N SER A 741 -26.96 -9.75 -25.13
CA SER A 741 -26.74 -11.20 -25.10
C SER A 741 -25.44 -11.54 -24.36
N ALA A 742 -25.47 -12.53 -23.46
CA ALA A 742 -24.26 -13.08 -22.86
C ALA A 742 -23.48 -13.89 -23.91
N MET A 743 -22.15 -13.72 -23.93
CA MET A 743 -21.24 -14.39 -24.88
C MET A 743 -20.72 -15.73 -24.36
#